data_AF-A0A0W0ST44-F1
#
_entry.id   AF-A0A0W0ST44-F1
#
_cell.length_a   1.000
_cell.length_b   1.000
_cell.length_c   1.000
_cell.angle_alpha   90.00
_cell.angle_beta   90.00
_cell.angle_gamma   90.00
#
_symmetry.space_group_name_H-M   'P 1'
#
loop_
_entity.id
_entity.type
_entity.pdbx_description
1 polymer ?
#
loop_
_entity_poly.entity_id
_entity_poly.type
_entity_poly.pdbx_seq_one_letter_code
_entity_poly.pdbx_strand_id
1 'polypeptide(L)'
;MSKLKEMFNSLPELGRLNSWPAGMIDRAYLANSKGFFSKAWQFFKVRAIFLTLFLPLTLVDILVSGALGIRFSFSTFFVADNLQDQRLAQQKKYTTIFSKNLYAIFASLIGLISPKLVAFYFTPEKTSQKGVTAGGGYHHDEEAEFERPTTVRELQSIITEAAEAGKKVMPIGAGLSQGKQFLPEGGKGAVVVDLSQLQLRGGPISIDAEEGVATVSAAVRWADLQNEANKLGLALQFMQASNVFSVGGSIGTDIHGWNITGTLADSILEIDFVDAQGKQHTLTPEDELFHHLTSGFGLYGVITQVKLKLIKNEKLYERGVEVAPAQYVEHFQQKVQHNDNVHMHLYRLSLDPKNLLGAGVAVDYVKDPSPYGPVEDEAHKARLEKGKQKDDSVEKEEELRPRSKRKERIKEEEDEICVTPNLQQEGNRGTRFNQVMINLARRIPYVRKYYWESERDRVLANNAPATTTNEIMQPPINAMFNPSVSEAEWLQEYFLPGDELDGFLAELGQLLMTNGVPLLNASVRFVKHNQETHQSPLSYARAGDRFAVVLCFNQSLEPSEIIKAKKWLREAQHMAVERGGSYYLPYQQVSSPDDFDRAYPDAQAKVQALKQEVDPEGVFSSGLYQKYLAPQTEVNHFKVIMESEENKEEFAGFLKNVLQRVDADKFFALLEDIMTYNDTHAEIYQELCNRLPEIMPSAIGDFRHILSSLSAIKTDLARQAKAILPSEMTEINGLVEIGYPARFVGGFKANYQVTGPIVAIHENDPSLTDYIQTGYPRPNDDYRKLDYNKPHLALADLPEDSADVITCYVGLHHFPDDELEAFLTEVRRVLREGGHFLLVDHDVEYGETSMSMAHMAHTVFNAVTGASLKEEMTERRNFRPMSHWKALLEEYGLGYEVEGPDVPMIREGDPSRNRMVSFVKPKLELQLDKGLSSSANDKDDYEHGPHAKRDFRKEKQIKVVVVEESTASNSKKTAVTVKKDEDHQDKHEGEKVPVEVGQWRNSESSAKLSRDGHWGAASKRSITSDQRTQEPTPVSTATC
;
A
#
# COMPACT_ATOMS: atom_id res chain seq x y z
N MET A 1 -0.97 -27.26 24.46
CA MET A 1 0.46 -27.49 24.15
C MET A 1 1.01 -26.53 23.08
N SER A 2 0.26 -26.11 22.05
CA SER A 2 0.77 -25.12 21.06
C SER A 2 1.06 -23.75 21.67
N LYS A 3 0.15 -23.16 22.47
CA LYS A 3 0.40 -21.89 23.20
C LYS A 3 1.62 -21.94 24.13
N LEU A 4 1.88 -23.09 24.76
CA LEU A 4 3.06 -23.28 25.61
C LEU A 4 4.34 -23.37 24.76
N LYS A 5 4.27 -24.04 23.61
CA LYS A 5 5.37 -24.17 22.64
C LYS A 5 5.68 -22.82 21.95
N GLU A 6 4.66 -22.02 21.61
CA GLU A 6 4.79 -20.63 21.16
C GLU A 6 5.43 -19.75 22.24
N MET A 7 4.97 -19.87 23.48
CA MET A 7 5.56 -19.14 24.61
C MET A 7 7.04 -19.53 24.83
N PHE A 8 7.38 -20.82 24.77
CA PHE A 8 8.78 -21.28 24.85
C PHE A 8 9.62 -20.85 23.64
N ASN A 9 9.06 -20.81 22.43
CA ASN A 9 9.73 -20.31 21.23
C ASN A 9 9.88 -18.78 21.21
N SER A 10 9.08 -18.06 21.99
CA SER A 10 9.18 -16.60 22.17
C SER A 10 10.21 -16.17 23.20
N LEU A 11 10.77 -17.12 23.98
CA LEU A 11 11.84 -16.82 24.93
C LEU A 11 13.14 -16.52 24.16
N PRO A 12 13.89 -15.48 24.55
CA PRO A 12 15.18 -15.20 23.95
C PRO A 12 16.12 -16.41 24.04
N GLU A 13 16.96 -16.60 23.01
CA GLU A 13 18.03 -17.61 23.06
C GLU A 13 18.88 -17.45 24.34
N LEU A 14 19.36 -18.57 24.88
CA LEU A 14 20.30 -18.58 26.02
C LEU A 14 21.50 -17.65 25.76
N GLY A 15 21.73 -16.70 26.68
CA GLY A 15 22.76 -15.67 26.55
C GLY A 15 22.29 -14.37 25.88
N ARG A 16 21.00 -14.24 25.55
CA ARG A 16 20.38 -13.01 25.00
C ARG A 16 19.12 -12.58 25.77
N LEU A 17 19.02 -12.90 27.06
CA LEU A 17 17.88 -12.54 27.90
C LEU A 17 17.64 -11.02 27.95
N ASN A 18 18.68 -10.20 27.86
CA ASN A 18 18.57 -8.75 27.84
C ASN A 18 17.90 -8.17 26.58
N SER A 19 17.71 -8.96 25.51
CA SER A 19 16.94 -8.54 24.34
C SER A 19 15.46 -8.31 24.65
N TRP A 20 14.91 -9.01 25.66
CA TRP A 20 13.53 -8.84 26.09
C TRP A 20 13.25 -7.44 26.67
N PRO A 21 13.97 -6.98 27.71
CA PRO A 21 13.81 -5.61 28.21
C PRO A 21 14.28 -4.55 27.20
N ALA A 22 15.23 -4.86 26.29
CA ALA A 22 15.56 -3.95 25.19
C ALA A 22 14.35 -3.71 24.26
N GLY A 23 13.62 -4.78 23.90
CA GLY A 23 12.36 -4.67 23.15
C GLY A 23 11.26 -3.93 23.92
N MET A 24 11.20 -4.06 25.26
CA MET A 24 10.28 -3.28 26.10
C MET A 24 10.63 -1.78 26.10
N ILE A 25 11.92 -1.45 26.20
CA ILE A 25 12.43 -0.09 26.10
C ILE A 25 12.05 0.50 24.75
N ASP A 26 12.33 -0.22 23.66
CA ASP A 26 12.04 0.22 22.30
C ASP A 26 10.55 0.51 22.09
N ARG A 27 9.67 -0.45 22.45
CA ARG A 27 8.21 -0.26 22.37
C ARG A 27 7.70 0.87 23.25
N ALA A 28 8.36 1.18 24.37
CA ALA A 28 7.94 2.28 25.23
C ALA A 28 8.03 3.65 24.50
N TYR A 29 8.82 3.77 23.44
CA TYR A 29 8.91 4.96 22.60
C TYR A 29 7.82 5.07 21.52
N LEU A 30 6.96 4.05 21.34
CA LEU A 30 5.77 4.15 20.48
C LEU A 30 4.59 4.84 21.18
N ALA A 31 4.61 4.89 22.51
CA ALA A 31 3.51 5.45 23.28
C ALA A 31 3.41 6.95 23.05
N ASN A 32 2.24 7.41 22.60
CA ASN A 32 1.95 8.83 22.40
C ASN A 32 2.04 9.58 23.74
N SER A 33 3.11 10.33 23.91
CA SER A 33 3.42 11.01 25.18
C SER A 33 2.93 12.46 25.16
N LYS A 34 1.60 12.64 25.25
CA LYS A 34 1.01 13.99 25.28
C LYS A 34 1.20 14.65 26.64
N GLY A 35 1.84 15.81 26.66
CA GLY A 35 2.01 16.66 27.84
C GLY A 35 3.20 16.30 28.74
N PHE A 36 3.48 17.18 29.71
CA PHE A 36 4.65 17.08 30.58
C PHE A 36 4.68 15.81 31.45
N PHE A 37 3.54 15.44 32.06
CA PHE A 37 3.46 14.30 32.99
C PHE A 37 3.65 12.94 32.30
N SER A 38 3.10 12.75 31.10
CA SER A 38 3.28 11.50 30.36
C SER A 38 4.72 11.32 29.90
N LYS A 39 5.37 12.41 29.44
CA LYS A 39 6.80 12.44 29.11
C LYS A 39 7.68 12.15 30.33
N ALA A 40 7.35 12.74 31.49
CA ALA A 40 8.05 12.44 32.74
C ALA A 40 7.86 10.97 33.16
N TRP A 41 6.63 10.44 33.07
CA TRP A 41 6.35 9.04 33.36
C TRP A 41 7.12 8.09 32.44
N GLN A 42 7.12 8.35 31.13
CA GLN A 42 7.89 7.58 30.16
C GLN A 42 9.39 7.65 30.45
N PHE A 43 9.91 8.84 30.80
CA PHE A 43 11.29 9.05 31.22
C PHE A 43 11.67 8.14 32.40
N PHE A 44 10.84 8.07 33.44
CA PHE A 44 11.08 7.20 34.59
C PHE A 44 10.88 5.71 34.26
N LYS A 45 9.80 5.37 33.54
CA LYS A 45 9.45 4.00 33.15
C LYS A 45 10.59 3.34 32.36
N VAL A 46 11.12 4.00 31.34
CA VAL A 46 12.18 3.44 30.50
C VAL A 46 13.46 3.23 31.32
N ARG A 47 13.82 4.15 32.21
CA ARG A 47 14.99 4.01 33.10
C ARG A 47 14.80 2.94 34.16
N ALA A 48 13.59 2.79 34.69
CA ALA A 48 13.26 1.71 35.61
C ALA A 48 13.46 0.36 34.91
N ILE A 49 12.91 0.16 33.71
CA ILE A 49 13.13 -1.07 32.92
C ILE A 49 14.62 -1.31 32.67
N PHE A 50 15.37 -0.26 32.32
CA PHE A 50 16.81 -0.36 32.07
C PHE A 50 17.58 -0.82 33.32
N LEU A 51 17.29 -0.22 34.48
CA LEU A 51 17.98 -0.51 35.74
C LEU A 51 17.58 -1.84 36.36
N THR A 52 16.29 -2.18 36.35
CA THR A 52 15.77 -3.33 37.11
C THR A 52 15.67 -4.61 36.28
N LEU A 53 15.63 -4.51 34.95
CA LEU A 53 15.54 -5.66 34.05
C LEU A 53 16.74 -5.77 33.11
N PHE A 54 17.05 -4.72 32.34
CA PHE A 54 18.08 -4.80 31.30
C PHE A 54 19.48 -5.08 31.87
N LEU A 55 19.95 -4.29 32.85
CA LEU A 55 21.29 -4.49 33.43
C LEU A 55 21.42 -5.84 34.18
N PRO A 56 20.47 -6.25 35.05
CA PRO A 56 20.55 -7.56 35.70
C PRO A 56 20.57 -8.72 34.71
N LEU A 57 19.71 -8.72 33.69
CA LEU A 57 19.70 -9.77 32.67
C LEU A 57 20.97 -9.75 31.80
N THR A 58 21.56 -8.57 31.56
CA THR A 58 22.87 -8.46 30.89
C THR A 58 23.97 -9.17 31.71
N LEU A 59 23.98 -9.03 33.03
CA LEU A 59 24.94 -9.74 33.90
C LEU A 59 24.72 -11.26 33.85
N VAL A 60 23.47 -11.71 33.86
CA VAL A 60 23.14 -13.14 33.68
C VAL A 60 23.65 -13.64 32.33
N ASP A 61 23.42 -12.88 31.25
CA ASP A 61 23.88 -13.24 29.91
C ASP A 61 25.41 -13.31 29.82
N ILE A 62 26.14 -12.42 30.50
CA ILE A 62 27.61 -12.48 30.62
C ILE A 62 28.04 -13.80 31.27
N LEU A 63 27.42 -14.17 32.40
CA LEU A 63 27.75 -15.41 33.12
C LEU A 63 27.43 -16.65 32.27
N VAL A 64 26.24 -16.71 31.67
CA VAL A 64 25.78 -17.84 30.85
C VAL A 64 26.64 -17.97 29.59
N SER A 65 26.85 -16.89 28.84
CA SER A 65 27.66 -16.92 27.61
C SER A 65 29.14 -17.18 27.90
N GLY A 66 29.69 -16.67 29.01
CA GLY A 66 31.04 -16.99 29.47
C GLY A 66 31.18 -18.49 29.78
N ALA A 67 30.25 -19.04 30.58
CA ALA A 67 30.27 -20.47 30.93
C ALA A 67 30.12 -21.38 29.70
N LEU A 68 29.22 -21.04 28.77
CA LEU A 68 29.02 -21.78 27.52
C LEU A 68 30.23 -21.66 26.59
N GLY A 69 30.81 -20.46 26.45
CA GLY A 69 32.02 -20.24 25.67
C GLY A 69 33.20 -21.07 26.19
N ILE A 70 33.41 -21.08 27.50
CA ILE A 70 34.42 -21.92 28.17
C ILE A 70 34.12 -23.40 27.93
N ARG A 71 32.88 -23.87 28.14
CA ARG A 71 32.47 -25.26 27.89
C ARG A 71 32.75 -25.70 26.45
N PHE A 72 32.41 -24.87 25.46
CA PHE A 72 32.65 -25.22 24.06
C PHE A 72 34.14 -25.20 23.71
N SER A 73 34.89 -24.23 24.24
CA SER A 73 36.35 -24.18 24.09
C SER A 73 37.02 -25.44 24.66
N PHE A 74 36.64 -25.88 25.86
CA PHE A 74 37.15 -27.12 26.45
C PHE A 74 36.70 -28.35 25.67
N SER A 75 35.44 -28.42 25.23
CA SER A 75 34.93 -29.58 24.47
C SER A 75 35.62 -29.77 23.12
N THR A 76 36.18 -28.71 22.55
CA THR A 76 36.89 -28.74 21.25
C THR A 76 38.13 -29.63 21.30
N PHE A 77 38.75 -29.81 22.48
CA PHE A 77 39.91 -30.70 22.67
C PHE A 77 39.55 -32.19 22.72
N PHE A 78 38.27 -32.56 22.87
CA PHE A 78 37.83 -33.93 23.17
C PHE A 78 36.84 -34.50 22.14
N VAL A 79 36.70 -33.86 20.98
CA VAL A 79 35.71 -34.20 19.95
C VAL A 79 36.43 -34.42 18.62
N ALA A 80 35.94 -35.38 17.80
CA ALA A 80 36.49 -35.68 16.48
C ALA A 80 36.38 -34.48 15.52
N ASP A 81 37.31 -34.40 14.56
CA ASP A 81 37.50 -33.27 13.63
C ASP A 81 36.20 -32.83 12.93
N ASN A 82 35.33 -33.77 12.56
CA ASN A 82 34.06 -33.49 11.87
C ASN A 82 33.01 -32.72 12.71
N LEU A 83 33.15 -32.71 14.04
CA LEU A 83 32.28 -31.99 14.98
C LEU A 83 33.01 -30.78 15.60
N GLN A 84 34.31 -30.67 15.39
CA GLN A 84 35.15 -29.60 15.92
C GLN A 84 34.73 -28.23 15.36
N ASP A 85 34.42 -28.14 14.07
CA ASP A 85 33.96 -26.91 13.42
C ASP A 85 32.64 -26.40 14.01
N GLN A 86 31.71 -27.31 14.31
CA GLN A 86 30.44 -26.94 14.96
C GLN A 86 30.69 -26.40 16.38
N ARG A 87 31.64 -26.98 17.12
CA ARG A 87 32.00 -26.51 18.47
C ARG A 87 32.72 -25.16 18.43
N LEU A 88 33.62 -24.95 17.47
CA LEU A 88 34.27 -23.67 17.22
C LEU A 88 33.25 -22.59 16.82
N ALA A 89 32.26 -22.92 15.99
CA ALA A 89 31.17 -22.01 15.65
C ALA A 89 30.33 -21.62 16.89
N GLN A 90 30.01 -22.60 17.76
CA GLN A 90 29.32 -22.32 19.03
C GLN A 90 30.18 -21.49 19.98
N GLN A 91 31.47 -21.79 20.13
CA GLN A 91 32.41 -20.97 20.90
C GLN A 91 32.42 -19.53 20.39
N LYS A 92 32.61 -19.32 19.07
CA LYS A 92 32.58 -18.00 18.44
C LYS A 92 31.25 -17.28 18.70
N LYS A 93 30.12 -17.99 18.65
CA LYS A 93 28.77 -17.46 18.98
C LYS A 93 28.74 -16.94 20.42
N TYR A 94 29.10 -17.75 21.42
CA TYR A 94 28.99 -17.35 22.83
C TYR A 94 30.07 -16.34 23.27
N THR A 95 31.29 -16.41 22.75
CA THR A 95 32.30 -15.35 22.97
C THR A 95 31.86 -14.02 22.35
N THR A 96 31.21 -14.06 21.18
CA THR A 96 30.59 -12.86 20.58
C THR A 96 29.50 -12.30 21.49
N ILE A 97 28.59 -13.13 21.96
CA ILE A 97 27.52 -12.73 22.90
C ILE A 97 28.12 -12.12 24.18
N PHE A 98 29.11 -12.76 24.79
CA PHE A 98 29.82 -12.25 25.97
C PHE A 98 30.39 -10.84 25.72
N SER A 99 31.15 -10.66 24.63
CA SER A 99 31.73 -9.37 24.28
C SER A 99 30.68 -8.28 24.03
N LYS A 100 29.52 -8.64 23.46
CA LYS A 100 28.40 -7.71 23.27
C LYS A 100 27.84 -7.26 24.62
N ASN A 101 27.61 -8.18 25.55
CA ASN A 101 27.06 -7.83 26.86
C ASN A 101 28.05 -7.03 27.72
N LEU A 102 29.36 -7.26 27.56
CA LEU A 102 30.38 -6.44 28.22
C LEU A 102 30.30 -4.96 27.78
N TYR A 103 30.03 -4.71 26.50
CA TYR A 103 29.78 -3.35 26.00
C TYR A 103 28.58 -2.68 26.71
N ALA A 104 27.48 -3.40 26.96
CA ALA A 104 26.34 -2.83 27.70
C ALA A 104 26.71 -2.37 29.11
N ILE A 105 27.62 -3.08 29.79
CA ILE A 105 28.11 -2.68 31.12
C ILE A 105 28.93 -1.39 31.03
N PHE A 106 29.87 -1.31 30.09
CA PHE A 106 30.68 -0.09 29.92
C PHE A 106 29.85 1.10 29.46
N ALA A 107 28.84 0.87 28.62
CA ALA A 107 27.93 1.91 28.14
C ALA A 107 26.81 2.23 29.15
N SER A 108 26.68 1.51 30.26
CA SER A 108 25.55 1.63 31.19
C SER A 108 25.37 3.03 31.79
N LEU A 109 26.46 3.74 32.06
CA LEU A 109 26.43 5.13 32.53
C LEU A 109 25.76 6.07 31.52
N ILE A 110 26.05 5.85 30.23
CA ILE A 110 25.39 6.56 29.13
C ILE A 110 23.92 6.09 29.04
N GLY A 111 23.67 4.79 29.25
CA GLY A 111 22.34 4.20 29.30
C GLY A 111 21.43 4.78 30.39
N LEU A 112 21.98 5.28 31.50
CA LEU A 112 21.18 6.00 32.51
C LEU A 112 20.64 7.33 31.98
N ILE A 113 21.41 7.99 31.11
CA ILE A 113 21.01 9.24 30.45
C ILE A 113 20.11 8.94 29.26
N SER A 114 20.43 7.94 28.46
CA SER A 114 19.67 7.52 27.27
C SER A 114 19.61 5.99 27.17
N PRO A 115 18.62 5.35 27.80
CA PRO A 115 18.49 3.88 27.79
C PRO A 115 18.41 3.31 26.37
N LYS A 116 17.70 4.00 25.47
CA LYS A 116 17.55 3.58 24.07
C LYS A 116 18.90 3.50 23.36
N LEU A 117 19.86 4.39 23.65
CA LEU A 117 21.16 4.39 22.98
C LEU A 117 21.95 3.09 23.24
N VAL A 118 21.81 2.50 24.42
CA VAL A 118 22.49 1.25 24.79
C VAL A 118 21.62 0.04 24.42
N ALA A 119 20.34 0.07 24.79
CA ALA A 119 19.41 -1.03 24.58
C ALA A 119 19.18 -1.33 23.10
N PHE A 120 19.24 -0.33 22.22
CA PHE A 120 19.05 -0.49 20.77
C PHE A 120 19.94 -1.58 20.17
N TYR A 121 21.18 -1.69 20.63
CA TYR A 121 22.13 -2.70 20.14
C TYR A 121 21.70 -4.15 20.46
N PHE A 122 20.78 -4.30 21.42
CA PHE A 122 20.22 -5.57 21.88
C PHE A 122 18.75 -5.74 21.45
N THR A 123 18.19 -4.79 20.71
CA THR A 123 16.83 -4.91 20.18
C THR A 123 16.74 -6.18 19.33
N PRO A 124 15.77 -7.07 19.65
CA PRO A 124 15.59 -8.32 18.92
C PRO A 124 15.23 -8.04 17.46
N GLU A 125 15.47 -9.01 16.59
CA GLU A 125 14.92 -8.95 15.23
C GLU A 125 13.40 -8.98 15.29
N LYS A 126 12.79 -8.33 14.30
CA LYS A 126 11.35 -8.42 14.09
C LYS A 126 11.01 -9.90 13.89
N THR A 127 10.27 -10.48 14.84
CA THR A 127 9.72 -11.83 14.69
C THR A 127 8.85 -11.84 13.44
N SER A 128 8.88 -12.92 12.64
CA SER A 128 8.08 -13.01 11.40
C SER A 128 6.62 -12.68 11.71
N GLN A 129 6.17 -11.52 11.25
CA GLN A 129 4.77 -11.14 11.31
C GLN A 129 4.02 -11.97 10.28
N LYS A 130 2.81 -12.40 10.62
CA LYS A 130 1.95 -13.12 9.68
C LYS A 130 1.56 -12.15 8.55
N GLY A 131 1.61 -12.57 7.30
CA GLY A 131 1.30 -11.71 6.16
C GLY A 131 2.53 -10.97 5.63
N VAL A 132 2.34 -9.78 5.03
CA VAL A 132 3.38 -9.04 4.29
C VAL A 132 3.61 -7.67 4.91
N THR A 133 4.88 -7.25 4.99
CA THR A 133 5.27 -5.96 5.56
C THR A 133 6.10 -5.14 4.57
N ALA A 134 5.96 -3.82 4.62
CA ALA A 134 6.74 -2.86 3.84
C ALA A 134 7.11 -1.63 4.70
N GLY A 135 8.00 -0.76 4.22
CA GLY A 135 8.37 0.48 4.92
C GLY A 135 9.00 0.24 6.30
N GLY A 136 9.82 -0.79 6.44
CA GLY A 136 10.39 -1.18 7.73
C GLY A 136 9.33 -1.66 8.74
N GLY A 137 8.21 -2.20 8.27
CA GLY A 137 7.09 -2.64 9.11
C GLY A 137 6.08 -1.55 9.43
N TYR A 138 6.20 -0.37 8.81
CA TYR A 138 5.21 0.70 8.89
C TYR A 138 3.91 0.36 8.16
N HIS A 139 4.02 -0.37 7.05
CA HIS A 139 2.86 -0.92 6.34
C HIS A 139 2.81 -2.43 6.56
N HIS A 140 1.61 -2.94 6.83
CA HIS A 140 1.39 -4.35 7.07
C HIS A 140 0.03 -4.78 6.51
N ASP A 141 0.02 -5.91 5.81
CA ASP A 141 -1.18 -6.64 5.46
C ASP A 141 -1.10 -8.04 6.10
N GLU A 142 -1.96 -8.31 7.08
CA GLU A 142 -2.01 -9.59 7.81
C GLU A 142 -2.75 -10.70 7.06
N GLU A 143 -3.56 -10.33 6.07
CA GLU A 143 -4.46 -11.23 5.34
C GLU A 143 -3.87 -11.68 3.99
N ALA A 144 -2.85 -11.00 3.48
CA ALA A 144 -2.13 -11.39 2.26
C ALA A 144 -1.44 -12.77 2.38
N GLU A 145 -1.67 -13.63 1.38
CA GLU A 145 -1.08 -14.95 1.20
C GLU A 145 0.31 -14.82 0.57
N PHE A 146 1.29 -15.57 1.06
CA PHE A 146 2.68 -15.51 0.58
C PHE A 146 3.06 -16.79 -0.14
N GLU A 147 3.21 -16.73 -1.46
CA GLU A 147 3.47 -17.88 -2.32
C GLU A 147 4.91 -17.88 -2.85
N ARG A 148 5.50 -19.09 -2.97
CA ARG A 148 6.90 -19.28 -3.38
C ARG A 148 7.01 -20.36 -4.45
N PRO A 149 6.67 -20.05 -5.71
CA PRO A 149 6.73 -21.02 -6.79
C PRO A 149 8.17 -21.52 -6.98
N THR A 150 8.29 -22.82 -7.20
CA THR A 150 9.57 -23.48 -7.51
C THR A 150 9.81 -23.62 -9.01
N THR A 151 8.74 -23.52 -9.81
CA THR A 151 8.80 -23.57 -11.28
C THR A 151 7.97 -22.46 -11.91
N VAL A 152 8.27 -22.11 -13.16
CA VAL A 152 7.45 -21.14 -13.92
C VAL A 152 6.02 -21.62 -14.06
N ARG A 153 5.78 -22.94 -14.20
CA ARG A 153 4.41 -23.48 -14.28
C ARG A 153 3.61 -23.24 -13.01
N GLU A 154 4.23 -23.39 -11.83
CA GLU A 154 3.57 -23.07 -10.56
C GLU A 154 3.24 -21.58 -10.47
N LEU A 155 4.15 -20.71 -10.92
CA LEU A 155 3.89 -19.27 -11.01
C LEU A 155 2.68 -18.97 -11.92
N GLN A 156 2.62 -19.61 -13.09
CA GLN A 156 1.49 -19.46 -14.02
C GLN A 156 0.18 -19.89 -13.37
N SER A 157 0.16 -21.06 -12.70
CA SER A 157 -1.02 -21.53 -11.97
C SER A 157 -1.47 -20.59 -10.87
N ILE A 158 -0.54 -20.06 -10.06
CA ILE A 158 -0.86 -19.09 -9.00
C ILE A 158 -1.54 -17.84 -9.59
N ILE A 159 -1.02 -17.31 -10.70
CA ILE A 159 -1.59 -16.13 -11.35
C ILE A 159 -2.99 -16.42 -11.90
N THR A 160 -3.17 -17.53 -12.61
CA THR A 160 -4.47 -17.87 -13.21
C THR A 160 -5.53 -18.22 -12.16
N GLU A 161 -5.17 -18.95 -11.10
CA GLU A 161 -6.08 -19.28 -10.00
C GLU A 161 -6.48 -18.02 -9.21
N ALA A 162 -5.55 -17.09 -9.02
CA ALA A 162 -5.86 -15.81 -8.41
C ALA A 162 -6.82 -14.99 -9.28
N ALA A 163 -6.59 -14.93 -10.60
CA ALA A 163 -7.46 -14.25 -11.55
C ALA A 163 -8.89 -14.84 -11.53
N GLU A 164 -9.03 -16.17 -11.61
CA GLU A 164 -10.32 -16.88 -11.53
C GLU A 164 -11.07 -16.62 -10.22
N ALA A 165 -10.33 -16.43 -9.11
CA ALA A 165 -10.87 -16.12 -7.80
C ALA A 165 -11.10 -14.62 -7.55
N GLY A 166 -10.80 -13.75 -8.52
CA GLY A 166 -10.85 -12.29 -8.35
C GLY A 166 -9.84 -11.74 -7.34
N LYS A 167 -8.79 -12.51 -7.01
CA LYS A 167 -7.71 -12.15 -6.08
C LYS A 167 -6.65 -11.32 -6.79
N LYS A 168 -6.06 -10.36 -6.05
CA LYS A 168 -4.97 -9.51 -6.55
C LYS A 168 -3.61 -10.16 -6.29
N VAL A 169 -2.67 -10.02 -7.21
CA VAL A 169 -1.32 -10.60 -7.15
C VAL A 169 -0.28 -9.49 -7.24
N MET A 170 0.76 -9.54 -6.41
CA MET A 170 1.94 -8.67 -6.57
C MET A 170 3.25 -9.45 -6.38
N PRO A 171 4.24 -9.30 -7.26
CA PRO A 171 5.57 -9.86 -7.03
C PRO A 171 6.32 -9.08 -5.92
N ILE A 172 7.06 -9.80 -5.09
CA ILE A 172 7.98 -9.21 -4.12
C ILE A 172 9.43 -9.62 -4.44
N GLY A 173 10.29 -8.60 -4.51
CA GLY A 173 11.74 -8.78 -4.61
C GLY A 173 12.39 -8.90 -3.22
N ALA A 174 13.26 -7.95 -2.88
CA ALA A 174 13.86 -7.87 -1.54
C ALA A 174 12.93 -7.43 -0.41
N GLY A 175 11.72 -6.95 -0.74
CA GLY A 175 10.82 -6.34 0.25
C GLY A 175 11.37 -5.04 0.85
N LEU A 176 12.24 -4.33 0.10
CA LEU A 176 12.92 -3.11 0.58
C LEU A 176 12.31 -1.80 0.05
N SER A 177 11.28 -1.86 -0.80
CA SER A 177 10.47 -0.68 -1.09
C SER A 177 9.79 -0.19 0.19
N GLN A 178 9.66 1.12 0.30
CA GLN A 178 9.33 1.78 1.56
C GLN A 178 7.85 2.18 1.66
N GLY A 179 7.10 2.16 0.56
CA GLY A 179 5.65 2.40 0.53
C GLY A 179 4.83 1.11 0.37
N LYS A 180 3.70 1.21 -0.33
CA LYS A 180 2.76 0.10 -0.60
C LYS A 180 2.90 -0.48 -2.01
N GLN A 181 4.08 -0.38 -2.63
CA GLN A 181 4.29 -0.73 -4.04
C GLN A 181 4.06 -2.21 -4.35
N PHE A 182 4.42 -3.12 -3.43
CA PHE A 182 4.23 -4.56 -3.58
C PHE A 182 3.17 -5.13 -2.61
N LEU A 183 2.47 -4.26 -1.87
CA LEU A 183 1.34 -4.68 -1.06
C LEU A 183 0.12 -4.74 -1.98
N PRO A 184 -0.45 -5.93 -2.20
CA PRO A 184 -1.58 -6.09 -3.10
C PRO A 184 -2.82 -5.42 -2.52
N GLU A 185 -3.75 -5.06 -3.39
CA GLU A 185 -5.04 -4.51 -2.97
C GLU A 185 -5.96 -5.60 -2.37
N GLY A 186 -6.82 -5.21 -1.43
CA GLY A 186 -8.02 -5.99 -1.08
C GLY A 186 -7.93 -6.87 0.18
N GLY A 187 -6.76 -7.02 0.81
CA GLY A 187 -6.57 -7.70 2.11
C GLY A 187 -6.87 -9.20 2.09
N LYS A 188 -8.14 -9.59 1.89
CA LYS A 188 -8.57 -10.98 2.01
C LYS A 188 -8.25 -11.78 0.75
N GLY A 189 -7.24 -12.65 0.86
CA GLY A 189 -6.88 -13.60 -0.18
C GLY A 189 -6.02 -13.02 -1.31
N ALA A 190 -5.55 -11.78 -1.16
CA ALA A 190 -4.55 -11.22 -2.05
C ALA A 190 -3.23 -12.01 -1.93
N VAL A 191 -2.50 -12.15 -3.03
CA VAL A 191 -1.34 -13.02 -3.14
C VAL A 191 -0.07 -12.18 -3.37
N VAL A 192 0.96 -12.46 -2.59
CA VAL A 192 2.31 -11.94 -2.82
C VAL A 192 3.22 -13.07 -3.24
N VAL A 193 3.86 -12.92 -4.39
CA VAL A 193 4.69 -13.96 -5.00
C VAL A 193 6.17 -13.64 -4.82
N ASP A 194 6.89 -14.53 -4.13
CA ASP A 194 8.33 -14.47 -3.92
C ASP A 194 9.04 -15.54 -4.76
N LEU A 195 9.87 -15.08 -5.70
CA LEU A 195 10.58 -15.94 -6.64
C LEU A 195 11.87 -16.56 -6.06
N SER A 196 12.18 -16.38 -4.78
CA SER A 196 13.41 -16.86 -4.16
C SER A 196 13.65 -18.38 -4.24
N GLN A 197 12.59 -19.17 -4.51
CA GLN A 197 12.67 -20.62 -4.71
C GLN A 197 12.56 -21.04 -6.18
N LEU A 198 12.38 -20.09 -7.11
CA LEU A 198 12.18 -20.37 -8.52
C LEU A 198 13.44 -20.97 -9.14
N GLN A 199 13.31 -22.14 -9.75
CA GLN A 199 14.39 -22.84 -10.44
C GLN A 199 14.27 -22.60 -11.95
N LEU A 200 15.31 -22.01 -12.53
CA LEU A 200 15.43 -21.77 -13.96
C LEU A 200 16.45 -22.72 -14.59
N ARG A 201 16.26 -23.01 -15.88
CA ARG A 201 17.26 -23.73 -16.68
C ARG A 201 18.52 -22.87 -16.80
N GLY A 202 19.69 -23.46 -16.57
CA GLY A 202 20.97 -22.73 -16.52
C GLY A 202 21.33 -22.17 -15.13
N GLY A 203 20.45 -22.34 -14.14
CA GLY A 203 20.67 -21.84 -12.78
C GLY A 203 20.25 -20.38 -12.60
N PRO A 204 20.48 -19.81 -11.40
CA PRO A 204 20.04 -18.45 -11.08
C PRO A 204 20.91 -17.37 -11.73
N ILE A 205 22.18 -17.68 -12.08
CA ILE A 205 23.15 -16.75 -12.67
C ILE A 205 23.97 -17.52 -13.71
N SER A 206 24.07 -16.97 -14.92
CA SER A 206 24.99 -17.39 -15.97
C SER A 206 25.63 -16.15 -16.59
N ILE A 207 26.95 -16.14 -16.77
CA ILE A 207 27.67 -14.98 -17.31
C ILE A 207 28.51 -15.43 -18.50
N ASP A 208 28.30 -14.78 -19.64
CA ASP A 208 29.22 -14.81 -20.77
C ASP A 208 30.28 -13.73 -20.55
N ALA A 209 31.50 -14.16 -20.23
CA ALA A 209 32.59 -13.25 -19.90
C ALA A 209 33.18 -12.56 -21.15
N GLU A 210 33.06 -13.18 -22.33
CA GLU A 210 33.60 -12.63 -23.58
C GLU A 210 32.70 -11.49 -24.09
N GLU A 211 31.38 -11.73 -24.07
CA GLU A 211 30.39 -10.72 -24.47
C GLU A 211 30.08 -9.71 -23.34
N GLY A 212 30.44 -10.03 -22.10
CA GLY A 212 30.12 -9.21 -20.93
C GLY A 212 28.62 -9.17 -20.65
N VAL A 213 27.92 -10.29 -20.80
CA VAL A 213 26.46 -10.37 -20.62
C VAL A 213 26.11 -11.38 -19.53
N ALA A 214 25.25 -10.98 -18.61
CA ALA A 214 24.71 -11.85 -17.57
C ALA A 214 23.25 -12.21 -17.86
N THR A 215 22.92 -13.50 -17.82
CA THR A 215 21.55 -14.01 -17.73
C THR A 215 21.26 -14.36 -16.27
N VAL A 216 20.29 -13.68 -15.65
CA VAL A 216 20.07 -13.74 -14.20
C VAL A 216 18.59 -13.84 -13.84
N SER A 217 18.27 -14.70 -12.87
CA SER A 217 16.94 -14.79 -12.27
C SER A 217 16.57 -13.48 -11.58
N ALA A 218 15.31 -13.05 -11.72
CA ALA A 218 14.80 -11.85 -11.06
C ALA A 218 14.89 -11.90 -9.53
N ALA A 219 14.96 -13.11 -8.95
CA ALA A 219 15.05 -13.32 -7.51
C ALA A 219 16.47 -13.08 -6.93
N VAL A 220 17.49 -13.10 -7.78
CA VAL A 220 18.90 -12.96 -7.38
C VAL A 220 19.14 -11.61 -6.71
N ARG A 221 20.00 -11.59 -5.69
CA ARG A 221 20.48 -10.34 -5.08
C ARG A 221 21.64 -9.78 -5.90
N TRP A 222 21.76 -8.45 -5.96
CA TRP A 222 22.92 -7.82 -6.58
C TRP A 222 24.24 -8.31 -5.97
N ALA A 223 24.27 -8.59 -4.66
CA ALA A 223 25.45 -9.13 -3.98
C ALA A 223 25.94 -10.45 -4.61
N ASP A 224 25.02 -11.33 -4.99
CA ASP A 224 25.36 -12.63 -5.58
C ASP A 224 25.90 -12.43 -7.00
N LEU A 225 25.21 -11.62 -7.82
CA LEU A 225 25.64 -11.33 -9.19
C LEU A 225 26.98 -10.57 -9.22
N GLN A 226 27.17 -9.59 -8.34
CA GLN A 226 28.40 -8.83 -8.21
C GLN A 226 29.59 -9.75 -7.86
N ASN A 227 29.37 -10.71 -6.95
CA ASN A 227 30.40 -11.68 -6.58
C ASN A 227 30.77 -12.61 -7.75
N GLU A 228 29.79 -13.09 -8.52
CA GLU A 228 30.06 -13.92 -9.70
C GLU A 228 30.74 -13.12 -10.82
N ALA A 229 30.28 -11.90 -11.11
CA ALA A 229 30.90 -11.01 -12.08
C ALA A 229 32.35 -10.68 -11.72
N ASN A 230 32.62 -10.41 -10.43
CA ASN A 230 33.96 -10.10 -9.95
C ASN A 230 34.97 -11.23 -10.20
N LYS A 231 34.56 -12.50 -10.14
CA LYS A 231 35.44 -13.65 -10.44
C LYS A 231 35.93 -13.65 -11.88
N LEU A 232 35.20 -12.98 -12.77
CA LEU A 232 35.47 -12.88 -14.20
C LEU A 232 36.09 -11.52 -14.57
N GLY A 233 36.41 -10.67 -13.59
CA GLY A 233 36.90 -9.30 -13.81
C GLY A 233 35.85 -8.35 -14.37
N LEU A 234 34.57 -8.64 -14.12
CA LEU A 234 33.44 -7.83 -14.53
C LEU A 234 32.77 -7.16 -13.31
N ALA A 235 32.00 -6.12 -13.58
CA ALA A 235 31.24 -5.36 -12.61
C ALA A 235 29.86 -4.98 -13.16
N LEU A 236 28.94 -4.66 -12.27
CA LEU A 236 27.62 -4.14 -12.64
C LEU A 236 27.75 -2.71 -13.17
N GLN A 237 27.04 -2.35 -14.24
CA GLN A 237 27.04 -0.97 -14.74
C GLN A 237 26.21 -0.04 -13.84
N PHE A 238 25.05 -0.53 -13.40
CA PHE A 238 24.10 0.18 -12.55
C PHE A 238 23.77 -0.65 -11.32
N MET A 239 23.80 -0.02 -10.17
CA MET A 239 23.40 -0.61 -8.90
C MET A 239 23.02 0.51 -7.93
N GLN A 240 22.08 0.25 -7.03
CA GLN A 240 21.89 1.12 -5.88
C GLN A 240 23.17 1.12 -5.03
N ALA A 241 23.29 2.08 -4.10
CA ALA A 241 24.40 2.12 -3.15
C ALA A 241 24.52 0.84 -2.28
N SER A 242 23.51 -0.03 -2.26
CA SER A 242 23.57 -1.35 -1.62
C SER A 242 23.41 -2.45 -2.64
N ASN A 243 24.02 -3.59 -2.36
CA ASN A 243 23.83 -4.80 -3.15
C ASN A 243 22.81 -5.79 -2.53
N VAL A 244 22.03 -5.37 -1.52
CA VAL A 244 21.01 -6.22 -0.85
C VAL A 244 19.68 -6.31 -1.60
N PHE A 245 19.51 -5.59 -2.70
CA PHE A 245 18.28 -5.59 -3.50
C PHE A 245 18.24 -6.78 -4.46
N SER A 246 17.03 -7.22 -4.81
CA SER A 246 16.82 -8.18 -5.90
C SER A 246 16.94 -7.51 -7.26
N VAL A 247 17.39 -8.25 -8.26
CA VAL A 247 17.41 -7.82 -9.67
C VAL A 247 16.01 -7.39 -10.14
N GLY A 248 14.99 -8.23 -9.98
CA GLY A 248 13.63 -7.95 -10.46
C GLY A 248 13.00 -6.71 -9.83
N GLY A 249 13.11 -6.55 -8.51
CA GLY A 249 12.64 -5.33 -7.83
C GLY A 249 13.39 -4.06 -8.26
N SER A 250 14.65 -4.18 -8.69
CA SER A 250 15.43 -3.06 -9.18
C SER A 250 15.04 -2.66 -10.62
N ILE A 251 14.67 -3.64 -11.45
CA ILE A 251 14.11 -3.39 -12.80
C ILE A 251 12.75 -2.72 -12.69
N GLY A 252 11.87 -3.25 -11.83
CA GLY A 252 10.53 -2.70 -11.64
C GLY A 252 10.49 -1.27 -11.11
N THR A 253 11.62 -0.74 -10.61
CA THR A 253 11.76 0.64 -10.14
C THR A 253 12.71 1.48 -11.01
N ASP A 254 13.27 0.87 -12.07
CA ASP A 254 14.31 1.43 -12.94
C ASP A 254 15.41 2.20 -12.20
N ILE A 255 16.17 1.49 -11.36
CA ILE A 255 17.18 2.13 -10.50
C ILE A 255 18.26 2.89 -11.30
N HIS A 256 18.94 3.81 -10.62
CA HIS A 256 20.18 4.40 -11.09
C HIS A 256 21.25 4.33 -9.98
N GLY A 257 22.49 4.72 -10.33
CA GLY A 257 23.64 4.62 -9.45
C GLY A 257 24.54 5.87 -9.49
N TRP A 258 25.85 5.65 -9.30
CA TRP A 258 26.88 6.69 -9.46
C TRP A 258 27.42 6.78 -10.89
N ASN A 259 27.04 5.83 -11.75
CA ASN A 259 27.30 5.90 -13.17
C ASN A 259 26.46 7.04 -13.79
N ILE A 260 27.09 7.88 -14.60
CA ILE A 260 26.48 9.08 -15.20
C ILE A 260 25.85 8.85 -16.58
N THR A 261 25.79 7.59 -17.05
CA THR A 261 25.38 7.25 -18.43
C THR A 261 23.90 6.94 -18.59
N GLY A 262 23.13 6.76 -17.51
CA GLY A 262 21.71 6.41 -17.61
C GLY A 262 21.14 5.71 -16.37
N THR A 263 20.17 4.83 -16.60
CA THR A 263 19.48 3.99 -15.60
C THR A 263 19.67 2.50 -15.91
N LEU A 264 19.18 1.62 -15.03
CA LEU A 264 19.32 0.17 -15.22
C LEU A 264 18.71 -0.31 -16.54
N ALA A 265 17.57 0.27 -16.96
CA ALA A 265 16.93 -0.06 -18.24
C ALA A 265 17.89 0.02 -19.43
N ASP A 266 18.86 0.94 -19.42
CA ASP A 266 19.85 1.12 -20.50
C ASP A 266 20.84 -0.06 -20.66
N SER A 267 20.94 -0.91 -19.63
CA SER A 267 21.82 -2.08 -19.64
C SER A 267 21.10 -3.39 -19.98
N ILE A 268 19.77 -3.38 -20.03
CA ILE A 268 18.97 -4.60 -20.23
C ILE A 268 18.86 -4.91 -21.73
N LEU A 269 19.09 -6.18 -22.07
CA LEU A 269 19.00 -6.71 -23.42
C LEU A 269 17.70 -7.47 -23.65
N GLU A 270 17.21 -8.17 -22.64
CA GLU A 270 16.07 -9.08 -22.76
C GLU A 270 15.42 -9.30 -21.39
N ILE A 271 14.09 -9.37 -21.32
CA ILE A 271 13.31 -9.68 -20.11
C ILE A 271 12.38 -10.85 -20.40
N ASP A 272 12.45 -11.90 -19.58
CA ASP A 272 11.43 -12.94 -19.51
C ASP A 272 10.47 -12.67 -18.37
N PHE A 273 9.16 -12.69 -18.65
CA PHE A 273 8.13 -12.46 -17.63
C PHE A 273 6.88 -13.30 -17.87
N VAL A 274 6.04 -13.39 -16.84
CA VAL A 274 4.69 -14.00 -16.90
C VAL A 274 3.64 -12.90 -16.76
N ASP A 275 2.71 -12.83 -17.71
CA ASP A 275 1.62 -11.85 -17.75
C ASP A 275 0.42 -12.22 -16.87
N ALA A 276 -0.66 -11.44 -16.93
CA ALA A 276 -1.87 -11.64 -16.13
C ALA A 276 -2.70 -12.85 -16.58
N GLN A 277 -2.47 -13.35 -17.80
CA GLN A 277 -3.10 -14.56 -18.33
C GLN A 277 -2.27 -15.82 -18.03
N GLY A 278 -1.17 -15.69 -17.28
CA GLY A 278 -0.26 -16.78 -16.98
C GLY A 278 0.58 -17.22 -18.18
N LYS A 279 0.72 -16.39 -19.22
CA LYS A 279 1.56 -16.69 -20.39
C LYS A 279 2.96 -16.12 -20.17
N GLN A 280 3.97 -16.91 -20.56
CA GLN A 280 5.36 -16.48 -20.55
C GLN A 280 5.70 -15.77 -21.86
N HIS A 281 6.43 -14.66 -21.75
CA HIS A 281 6.94 -13.88 -22.88
C HIS A 281 8.40 -13.52 -22.67
N THR A 282 9.07 -13.21 -23.79
CA THR A 282 10.42 -12.68 -23.85
C THR A 282 10.33 -11.35 -24.60
N LEU A 283 10.78 -10.26 -23.97
CA LEU A 283 10.75 -8.91 -24.53
C LEU A 283 12.16 -8.34 -24.64
N THR A 284 12.35 -7.48 -25.63
CA THR A 284 13.56 -6.71 -25.91
C THR A 284 13.25 -5.22 -25.86
N PRO A 285 14.24 -4.31 -25.80
CA PRO A 285 14.01 -2.86 -25.83
C PRO A 285 13.22 -2.35 -27.05
N GLU A 286 13.11 -3.16 -28.11
CA GLU A 286 12.31 -2.87 -29.29
C GLU A 286 10.79 -3.07 -29.08
N ASP A 287 10.39 -3.79 -28.03
CA ASP A 287 9.00 -4.06 -27.70
C ASP A 287 8.41 -2.96 -26.79
N GLU A 288 7.25 -2.40 -27.13
CA GLU A 288 6.63 -1.32 -26.34
C GLU A 288 6.40 -1.71 -24.86
N LEU A 289 5.92 -2.94 -24.62
CA LEU A 289 5.64 -3.46 -23.27
C LEU A 289 6.89 -3.58 -22.39
N PHE A 290 8.09 -3.66 -22.98
CA PHE A 290 9.36 -3.71 -22.24
C PHE A 290 9.51 -2.49 -21.33
N HIS A 291 9.23 -1.30 -21.85
CA HIS A 291 9.36 -0.04 -21.13
C HIS A 291 8.32 0.12 -20.03
N HIS A 292 7.23 -0.66 -20.07
CA HIS A 292 6.24 -0.68 -19.00
C HIS A 292 6.64 -1.65 -17.88
N LEU A 293 7.53 -2.61 -18.13
CA LEU A 293 8.11 -3.46 -17.08
C LEU A 293 9.26 -2.75 -16.35
N THR A 294 10.07 -1.96 -17.06
CA THR A 294 11.09 -1.08 -16.48
C THR A 294 10.40 0.17 -15.89
N SER A 295 10.45 0.35 -14.57
CA SER A 295 9.58 1.32 -13.83
C SER A 295 8.08 0.95 -13.80
N GLY A 296 7.74 -0.34 -13.97
CA GLY A 296 6.36 -0.83 -13.94
C GLY A 296 5.80 -1.20 -12.56
N PHE A 297 6.66 -1.25 -11.53
CA PHE A 297 6.31 -1.66 -10.17
C PHE A 297 5.61 -3.04 -10.06
N GLY A 298 5.77 -3.90 -11.07
CA GLY A 298 5.12 -5.22 -11.14
C GLY A 298 3.65 -5.19 -11.55
N LEU A 299 3.14 -4.06 -12.06
CA LEU A 299 1.73 -3.88 -12.43
C LEU A 299 1.32 -4.56 -13.75
N TYR A 300 2.27 -5.08 -14.52
CA TYR A 300 2.01 -5.67 -15.84
C TYR A 300 2.42 -7.15 -15.92
N GLY A 301 2.97 -7.71 -14.85
CA GLY A 301 3.46 -9.08 -14.83
C GLY A 301 4.61 -9.32 -13.87
N VAL A 302 5.03 -10.58 -13.81
CA VAL A 302 6.10 -11.07 -12.94
C VAL A 302 7.34 -11.39 -13.77
N ILE A 303 8.37 -10.55 -13.65
CA ILE A 303 9.68 -10.78 -14.29
C ILE A 303 10.32 -12.01 -13.65
N THR A 304 10.70 -12.99 -14.47
CA THR A 304 11.35 -14.23 -14.03
C THR A 304 12.86 -14.24 -14.28
N GLN A 305 13.31 -13.71 -15.42
CA GLN A 305 14.71 -13.72 -15.84
C GLN A 305 15.02 -12.45 -16.66
N VAL A 306 16.28 -12.03 -16.67
CA VAL A 306 16.76 -10.89 -17.45
C VAL A 306 18.14 -11.18 -18.03
N LYS A 307 18.41 -10.67 -19.23
CA LYS A 307 19.77 -10.52 -19.78
C LYS A 307 20.21 -9.08 -19.68
N LEU A 308 21.38 -8.82 -19.09
CA LEU A 308 21.91 -7.46 -18.90
C LEU A 308 23.42 -7.39 -19.19
N LYS A 309 23.86 -6.22 -19.65
CA LYS A 309 25.27 -5.90 -19.90
C LYS A 309 26.01 -5.69 -18.59
N LEU A 310 27.22 -6.23 -18.51
CA LEU A 310 28.23 -5.98 -17.49
C LEU A 310 29.33 -5.09 -18.06
N ILE A 311 30.05 -4.40 -17.18
CA ILE A 311 31.23 -3.62 -17.54
C ILE A 311 32.48 -4.30 -17.02
N LYS A 312 33.65 -3.89 -17.52
CA LYS A 312 34.92 -4.32 -16.94
C LYS A 312 35.04 -3.78 -15.52
N ASN A 313 35.53 -4.62 -14.61
CA ASN A 313 35.97 -4.15 -13.30
C ASN A 313 37.29 -3.42 -13.50
N GLU A 314 37.36 -2.15 -13.13
CA GLU A 314 38.55 -1.33 -13.32
C GLU A 314 39.00 -0.71 -11.99
N LYS A 315 40.29 -0.38 -11.89
CA LYS A 315 40.85 0.41 -10.79
C LYS A 315 40.60 1.89 -11.05
N LEU A 316 39.96 2.55 -10.10
CA LEU A 316 39.64 3.98 -10.12
C LEU A 316 40.15 4.65 -8.86
N TYR A 317 40.34 5.96 -8.93
CA TYR A 317 40.83 6.80 -7.84
C TYR A 317 39.74 7.76 -7.40
N GLU A 318 39.42 7.79 -6.10
CA GLU A 318 38.48 8.77 -5.53
C GLU A 318 39.13 10.15 -5.45
N ARG A 319 38.52 11.15 -6.08
CA ARG A 319 38.99 12.54 -6.08
C ARG A 319 37.88 13.50 -5.67
N GLY A 320 38.23 14.41 -4.76
CA GLY A 320 37.34 15.37 -4.16
C GLY A 320 37.67 16.80 -4.55
N VAL A 321 36.63 17.57 -4.89
CA VAL A 321 36.71 19.02 -5.08
C VAL A 321 35.58 19.68 -4.28
N GLU A 322 35.90 20.68 -3.47
CA GLU A 322 34.89 21.46 -2.78
C GLU A 322 34.21 22.40 -3.78
N VAL A 323 32.89 22.32 -3.88
CA VAL A 323 32.08 23.10 -4.82
C VAL A 323 30.84 23.57 -4.07
N ALA A 324 30.53 24.87 -4.15
CA ALA A 324 29.30 25.39 -3.55
C ALA A 324 28.06 24.88 -4.33
N PRO A 325 26.91 24.62 -3.67
CA PRO A 325 25.71 24.12 -4.35
C PRO A 325 25.32 24.95 -5.59
N ALA A 326 25.33 26.28 -5.48
CA ALA A 326 25.07 27.22 -6.58
C ALA A 326 26.00 27.08 -7.80
N GLN A 327 27.17 26.47 -7.63
CA GLN A 327 28.17 26.27 -8.69
C GLN A 327 28.24 24.82 -9.16
N TYR A 328 27.52 23.91 -8.51
CA TYR A 328 27.68 22.48 -8.74
C TYR A 328 27.26 22.06 -10.15
N VAL A 329 26.14 22.57 -10.65
CA VAL A 329 25.62 22.20 -11.99
C VAL A 329 26.57 22.66 -13.09
N GLU A 330 27.07 23.89 -12.99
CA GLU A 330 28.08 24.41 -13.91
C GLU A 330 29.36 23.57 -13.85
N HIS A 331 29.83 23.25 -12.64
CA HIS A 331 31.00 22.37 -12.45
C HIS A 331 30.79 21.00 -13.09
N PHE A 332 29.64 20.36 -12.87
CA PHE A 332 29.32 19.05 -13.44
C PHE A 332 29.34 19.09 -14.97
N GLN A 333 28.64 20.04 -15.58
CA GLN A 333 28.58 20.18 -17.04
C GLN A 333 29.96 20.43 -17.67
N GLN A 334 30.79 21.27 -17.04
CA GLN A 334 32.08 21.67 -17.59
C GLN A 334 33.22 20.68 -17.32
N LYS A 335 33.19 19.96 -16.19
CA LYS A 335 34.33 19.16 -15.70
C LYS A 335 34.08 17.66 -15.63
N VAL A 336 32.80 17.25 -15.55
CA VAL A 336 32.41 15.85 -15.30
C VAL A 336 31.73 15.24 -16.51
N GLN A 337 30.64 15.83 -16.99
CA GLN A 337 29.70 15.18 -17.95
C GLN A 337 30.36 14.70 -19.25
N HIS A 338 31.38 15.41 -19.73
CA HIS A 338 32.08 15.11 -20.99
C HIS A 338 33.52 14.67 -20.79
N ASN A 339 33.87 14.22 -19.58
CA ASN A 339 35.20 13.81 -19.23
C ASN A 339 35.28 12.28 -19.19
N ASP A 340 35.83 11.68 -20.25
CA ASP A 340 36.01 10.22 -20.38
C ASP A 340 36.86 9.61 -19.25
N ASN A 341 37.60 10.44 -18.50
CA ASN A 341 38.35 9.99 -17.35
C ASN A 341 37.47 9.72 -16.11
N VAL A 342 36.25 10.29 -16.04
CA VAL A 342 35.34 10.15 -14.90
C VAL A 342 34.33 9.04 -15.19
N HIS A 343 34.41 7.94 -14.45
CA HIS A 343 33.57 6.77 -14.67
C HIS A 343 32.35 6.73 -13.74
N MET A 344 32.49 7.29 -12.54
CA MET A 344 31.40 7.48 -11.58
C MET A 344 31.53 8.83 -10.90
N HIS A 345 30.39 9.41 -10.52
CA HIS A 345 30.33 10.72 -9.90
C HIS A 345 29.19 10.81 -8.89
N LEU A 346 29.40 11.56 -7.81
CA LEU A 346 28.35 12.01 -6.91
C LEU A 346 28.75 13.32 -6.22
N TYR A 347 27.77 14.09 -5.77
CA TYR A 347 28.00 15.30 -4.98
C TYR A 347 27.48 15.11 -3.57
N ARG A 348 28.37 15.10 -2.57
CA ARG A 348 27.98 14.92 -1.17
C ARG A 348 27.58 16.24 -0.56
N LEU A 349 26.46 16.26 0.15
CA LEU A 349 25.88 17.46 0.76
C LEU A 349 26.11 17.50 2.27
N SER A 350 26.14 18.71 2.82
CA SER A 350 26.39 18.92 4.24
C SER A 350 25.30 18.33 5.14
N LEU A 351 25.76 17.67 6.20
CA LEU A 351 24.93 17.16 7.30
C LEU A 351 25.06 18.02 8.57
N ASP A 352 25.65 19.22 8.48
CA ASP A 352 25.69 20.14 9.63
C ASP A 352 24.26 20.55 9.99
N PRO A 353 23.79 20.26 11.22
CA PRO A 353 22.43 20.61 11.65
C PRO A 353 22.08 22.10 11.57
N LYS A 354 23.08 22.98 11.38
CA LYS A 354 22.91 24.43 11.22
C LYS A 354 23.09 24.90 9.77
N ASN A 355 23.47 24.02 8.86
CA ASN A 355 23.71 24.33 7.45
C ASN A 355 23.43 23.08 6.59
N LEU A 356 22.27 22.46 6.77
CA LEU A 356 21.89 21.26 6.00
C LEU A 356 21.84 21.62 4.51
N LEU A 357 22.52 20.81 3.69
CA LEU A 357 22.59 20.94 2.23
C LEU A 357 23.28 22.21 1.68
N GLY A 358 23.65 23.18 2.54
CA GLY A 358 24.23 24.46 2.13
C GLY A 358 25.72 24.43 1.74
N ALA A 359 26.35 23.26 1.72
CA ALA A 359 27.72 23.06 1.25
C ALA A 359 27.87 21.64 0.70
N GLY A 360 28.86 21.40 -0.16
CA GLY A 360 29.10 20.06 -0.68
C GLY A 360 30.48 19.83 -1.30
N VAL A 361 30.75 18.56 -1.60
CA VAL A 361 31.98 18.09 -2.24
C VAL A 361 31.62 17.25 -3.45
N ALA A 362 32.15 17.64 -4.61
CA ALA A 362 32.08 16.84 -5.83
C ALA A 362 33.10 15.70 -5.72
N VAL A 363 32.63 14.47 -5.91
CA VAL A 363 33.43 13.26 -5.78
C VAL A 363 33.45 12.53 -7.12
N ASP A 364 34.62 12.49 -7.75
CA ASP A 364 34.87 11.82 -9.00
C ASP A 364 35.63 10.52 -8.76
N TYR A 365 35.23 9.44 -9.42
CA TYR A 365 36.02 8.22 -9.51
C TYR A 365 36.67 8.17 -10.89
N VAL A 366 37.97 8.43 -10.91
CA VAL A 366 38.74 8.66 -12.15
C VAL A 366 39.74 7.56 -12.45
N LYS A 367 40.01 7.32 -13.73
CA LYS A 367 41.02 6.34 -14.17
C LYS A 367 42.44 6.85 -14.03
N ASP A 368 42.70 8.09 -14.46
CA ASP A 368 43.96 8.82 -14.30
C ASP A 368 43.80 9.95 -13.26
N PRO A 369 44.50 9.87 -12.11
CA PRO A 369 44.43 10.90 -11.08
C PRO A 369 45.30 12.13 -11.37
N SER A 370 46.14 12.13 -12.42
CA SER A 370 47.13 13.18 -12.70
C SER A 370 46.58 14.62 -12.76
N PRO A 371 45.34 14.89 -13.23
CA PRO A 371 44.79 16.24 -13.27
C PRO A 371 44.51 16.85 -11.89
N TYR A 372 44.43 16.03 -10.84
CA TYR A 372 44.10 16.44 -9.47
C TYR A 372 45.36 16.66 -8.60
N GLY A 373 46.55 16.65 -9.22
CA GLY A 373 47.85 16.82 -8.56
C GLY A 373 48.58 15.50 -8.32
N PRO A 374 49.90 15.54 -8.03
CA PRO A 374 50.71 14.32 -7.92
C PRO A 374 50.38 13.55 -6.63
N VAL A 375 49.86 12.32 -6.77
CA VAL A 375 49.54 11.42 -5.64
C VAL A 375 50.50 10.23 -5.53
N GLU A 376 51.40 10.01 -6.49
CA GLU A 376 52.18 8.76 -6.51
C GLU A 376 53.63 8.86 -6.04
N ASP A 377 54.28 10.04 -6.07
CA ASP A 377 55.73 10.11 -5.84
C ASP A 377 56.15 9.88 -4.37
N GLU A 378 55.38 10.31 -3.37
CA GLU A 378 55.78 10.15 -1.96
C GLU A 378 55.35 8.81 -1.36
N ALA A 379 54.19 8.27 -1.71
CA ALA A 379 53.74 6.96 -1.25
C ALA A 379 54.52 5.81 -1.91
N HIS A 380 54.90 5.97 -3.18
CA HIS A 380 55.82 5.05 -3.87
C HIS A 380 57.24 5.13 -3.28
N LYS A 381 57.77 6.34 -3.03
CA LYS A 381 59.05 6.52 -2.31
C LYS A 381 59.02 5.92 -0.90
N ALA A 382 57.94 6.12 -0.14
CA ALA A 382 57.80 5.56 1.20
C ALA A 382 57.66 4.03 1.21
N ARG A 383 57.06 3.43 0.17
CA ARG A 383 56.99 1.96 -0.02
C ARG A 383 58.35 1.38 -0.45
N LEU A 384 59.10 2.09 -1.30
CA LEU A 384 60.47 1.73 -1.68
C LEU A 384 61.45 1.88 -0.51
N GLU A 385 61.32 2.92 0.31
CA GLU A 385 62.15 3.14 1.50
C GLU A 385 61.83 2.13 2.62
N LYS A 386 60.56 1.73 2.79
CA LYS A 386 60.18 0.66 3.73
C LYS A 386 60.53 -0.74 3.23
N GLY A 387 60.66 -0.95 1.91
CA GLY A 387 61.14 -2.18 1.31
C GLY A 387 62.66 -2.38 1.40
N LYS A 388 63.43 -1.31 1.63
CA LYS A 388 64.91 -1.34 1.76
C LYS A 388 65.44 -1.79 3.13
N GLN A 389 64.59 -2.34 4.00
CA GLN A 389 65.01 -3.01 5.22
C GLN A 389 64.65 -4.50 5.21
N LYS A 390 65.15 -5.23 4.20
CA LYS A 390 65.58 -6.64 4.30
C LYS A 390 66.14 -7.10 2.95
N ASP A 391 67.25 -7.82 3.02
CA ASP A 391 68.06 -8.41 1.94
C ASP A 391 68.99 -7.48 1.14
N ASP A 392 70.18 -7.25 1.71
CA ASP A 392 71.43 -6.87 1.01
C ASP A 392 72.01 -8.03 0.18
N SER A 393 71.19 -8.73 -0.61
CA SER A 393 71.69 -9.67 -1.60
C SER A 393 70.71 -9.81 -2.75
N VAL A 394 70.77 -8.88 -3.70
CA VAL A 394 70.51 -9.00 -5.15
C VAL A 394 70.42 -7.57 -5.69
N GLU A 395 71.54 -6.87 -5.73
CA GLU A 395 71.70 -5.66 -6.57
C GLU A 395 72.95 -5.84 -7.41
N LYS A 396 72.77 -6.52 -8.55
CA LYS A 396 73.62 -6.47 -9.74
C LYS A 396 72.99 -7.30 -10.85
N GLU A 397 71.89 -6.81 -11.44
CA GLU A 397 71.44 -7.15 -12.81
C GLU A 397 70.09 -6.51 -13.17
N GLU A 398 69.92 -5.18 -13.08
CA GLU A 398 68.72 -4.57 -13.66
C GLU A 398 68.87 -3.15 -14.20
N GLU A 399 70.03 -2.82 -14.77
CA GLU A 399 70.23 -1.51 -15.42
C GLU A 399 70.33 -1.55 -16.95
N LEU A 400 70.05 -2.69 -17.59
CA LEU A 400 70.06 -2.83 -19.05
C LEU A 400 68.92 -3.74 -19.53
N ARG A 401 67.71 -3.19 -19.73
CA ARG A 401 66.68 -3.85 -20.57
C ARG A 401 66.10 -2.88 -21.61
N PRO A 402 65.86 -3.32 -22.86
CA PRO A 402 65.46 -2.43 -23.96
C PRO A 402 64.00 -1.99 -23.83
N ARG A 403 63.66 -0.80 -24.36
CA ARG A 403 62.30 -0.22 -24.41
C ARG A 403 61.22 -1.13 -25.05
N SER A 404 61.59 -2.18 -25.78
CA SER A 404 60.64 -3.14 -26.37
C SER A 404 59.94 -4.03 -25.32
N LYS A 405 60.67 -4.48 -24.29
CA LYS A 405 60.09 -5.31 -23.21
C LYS A 405 59.13 -4.54 -22.30
N ARG A 406 59.25 -3.20 -22.26
CA ARG A 406 58.29 -2.34 -21.53
C ARG A 406 56.95 -2.27 -22.25
N LYS A 407 56.93 -2.30 -23.59
CA LYS A 407 55.68 -2.39 -24.37
C LYS A 407 55.04 -3.79 -24.31
N GLU A 408 55.86 -4.85 -24.26
CA GLU A 408 55.36 -6.22 -24.02
C GLU A 408 54.81 -6.38 -22.59
N ARG A 409 55.47 -5.82 -21.57
CA ARG A 409 54.97 -5.84 -20.19
C ARG A 409 53.74 -4.95 -19.98
N ILE A 410 53.60 -3.84 -20.69
CA ILE A 410 52.36 -3.03 -20.71
C ILE A 410 51.22 -3.81 -21.39
N LYS A 411 51.52 -4.61 -22.43
CA LYS A 411 50.55 -5.55 -23.01
C LYS A 411 50.17 -6.69 -22.06
N GLU A 412 51.14 -7.23 -21.31
CA GLU A 412 50.89 -8.26 -20.29
C GLU A 412 50.11 -7.70 -19.07
N GLU A 413 50.26 -6.42 -18.72
CA GLU A 413 49.47 -5.73 -17.69
C GLU A 413 48.06 -5.34 -18.19
N GLU A 414 47.86 -5.13 -19.49
CA GLU A 414 46.54 -4.90 -20.12
C GLU A 414 45.67 -6.18 -20.17
N ASP A 415 46.28 -7.35 -20.07
CA ASP A 415 45.62 -8.67 -20.10
C ASP A 415 45.35 -9.28 -18.70
N GLU A 416 45.73 -8.62 -17.60
CA GLU A 416 45.47 -9.13 -16.24
C GLU A 416 44.04 -8.79 -15.80
N ILE A 417 43.21 -9.83 -15.64
CA ILE A 417 41.81 -9.72 -15.18
C ILE A 417 41.78 -8.97 -13.83
N CYS A 418 41.21 -7.77 -13.81
CA CYS A 418 41.10 -6.96 -12.61
C CYS A 418 39.98 -7.49 -11.69
N VAL A 419 40.38 -8.18 -10.63
CA VAL A 419 39.46 -8.71 -9.61
C VAL A 419 39.61 -7.96 -8.30
N THR A 420 38.50 -7.76 -7.60
CA THR A 420 38.49 -7.21 -6.24
C THR A 420 38.92 -8.29 -5.25
N PRO A 421 40.07 -8.16 -4.57
CA PRO A 421 40.53 -9.16 -3.63
C PRO A 421 39.64 -9.16 -2.39
N ASN A 422 39.12 -10.31 -1.99
CA ASN A 422 38.25 -10.46 -0.81
C ASN A 422 37.02 -9.54 -0.83
N LEU A 423 36.30 -9.48 -1.97
CA LEU A 423 34.96 -8.89 -2.03
C LEU A 423 34.05 -9.66 -1.05
N GLN A 424 34.01 -9.21 0.20
CA GLN A 424 33.25 -9.84 1.27
C GLN A 424 31.90 -9.15 1.38
N GLN A 425 30.85 -9.96 1.38
CA GLN A 425 29.53 -9.46 1.69
C GLN A 425 29.54 -8.84 3.10
N GLU A 426 29.11 -7.58 3.19
CA GLU A 426 28.95 -6.92 4.47
C GLU A 426 27.94 -7.74 5.30
N GLY A 427 28.25 -8.02 6.56
CA GLY A 427 27.29 -8.70 7.43
C GLY A 427 25.95 -7.96 7.47
N ASN A 428 24.85 -8.66 7.75
CA ASN A 428 23.48 -8.12 7.65
C ASN A 428 23.19 -6.82 8.43
N ARG A 429 24.06 -6.44 9.38
CA ARG A 429 23.97 -5.19 10.15
C ARG A 429 25.25 -4.35 10.09
N GLY A 430 26.13 -4.62 9.14
CA GLY A 430 27.45 -4.03 9.08
C GLY A 430 28.32 -4.32 10.30
N THR A 431 29.42 -3.58 10.41
CA THR A 431 30.35 -3.72 11.54
C THR A 431 29.74 -3.19 12.84
N ARG A 432 30.22 -3.69 13.99
CA ARG A 432 29.76 -3.22 15.31
C ARG A 432 30.03 -1.73 15.51
N PHE A 433 31.16 -1.24 15.01
CA PHE A 433 31.52 0.16 15.08
C PHE A 433 30.54 1.02 14.28
N ASN A 434 30.23 0.63 13.04
CA ASN A 434 29.27 1.35 12.19
C ASN A 434 27.88 1.39 12.84
N GLN A 435 27.42 0.29 13.44
CA GLN A 435 26.14 0.26 14.17
C GLN A 435 26.11 1.27 15.32
N VAL A 436 27.18 1.35 16.12
CA VAL A 436 27.27 2.32 17.23
C VAL A 436 27.30 3.75 16.70
N MET A 437 28.12 4.03 15.68
CA MET A 437 28.26 5.36 15.11
C MET A 437 26.96 5.87 14.47
N ILE A 438 26.27 5.03 13.69
CA ILE A 438 24.97 5.39 13.12
C ILE A 438 23.94 5.59 14.24
N ASN A 439 23.94 4.74 15.27
CA ASN A 439 23.02 4.90 16.40
C ASN A 439 23.21 6.21 17.17
N LEU A 440 24.47 6.68 17.29
CA LEU A 440 24.81 7.99 17.81
C LEU A 440 24.38 9.11 16.85
N ALA A 441 24.64 8.95 15.54
CA ALA A 441 24.27 9.92 14.51
C ALA A 441 22.76 10.13 14.42
N ARG A 442 21.92 9.12 14.68
CA ARG A 442 20.46 9.26 14.79
C ARG A 442 20.04 10.27 15.87
N ARG A 443 20.81 10.36 16.97
CA ARG A 443 20.38 11.03 18.20
C ARG A 443 21.14 12.32 18.52
N ILE A 444 22.39 12.43 18.06
CA ILE A 444 23.29 13.50 18.45
C ILE A 444 23.64 14.35 17.21
N PRO A 445 23.11 15.59 17.11
CA PRO A 445 23.38 16.48 15.97
C PRO A 445 24.88 16.73 15.73
N TYR A 446 25.65 16.87 16.81
CA TYR A 446 27.10 17.06 16.71
C TYR A 446 27.85 15.89 16.07
N VAL A 447 27.37 14.64 16.26
CA VAL A 447 27.98 13.46 15.64
C VAL A 447 27.77 13.48 14.13
N ARG A 448 26.61 13.93 13.65
CA ARG A 448 26.34 14.10 12.21
C ARG A 448 27.26 15.15 11.58
N LYS A 449 27.44 16.28 12.26
CA LYS A 449 28.39 17.32 11.85
C LYS A 449 29.81 16.77 11.74
N TYR A 450 30.31 16.12 12.79
CA TYR A 450 31.66 15.55 12.80
C TYR A 450 31.84 14.48 11.71
N TYR A 451 30.84 13.62 11.51
CA TYR A 451 30.86 12.62 10.44
C TYR A 451 30.99 13.27 9.06
N TRP A 452 30.20 14.31 8.79
CA TRP A 452 30.28 15.09 7.55
C TRP A 452 31.65 15.75 7.37
N GLU A 453 32.15 16.47 8.38
CA GLU A 453 33.45 17.15 8.30
C GLU A 453 34.60 16.16 8.09
N SER A 454 34.58 15.03 8.80
CA SER A 454 35.58 13.98 8.63
C SER A 454 35.55 13.35 7.24
N GLU A 455 34.37 13.12 6.66
CA GLU A 455 34.23 12.57 5.32
C GLU A 455 34.66 13.58 4.25
N ARG A 456 34.25 14.84 4.40
CA ARG A 456 34.66 15.96 3.55
C ARG A 456 36.19 16.07 3.51
N ASP A 457 36.82 16.18 4.68
CA ASP A 457 38.26 16.38 4.78
C ASP A 457 39.05 15.17 4.25
N ARG A 458 38.52 13.94 4.44
CA ARG A 458 39.08 12.70 3.86
C ARG A 458 39.07 12.74 2.34
N VAL A 459 37.94 13.11 1.73
CA VAL A 459 37.77 13.13 0.27
C VAL A 459 38.61 14.25 -0.36
N LEU A 460 38.66 15.43 0.27
CA LEU A 460 39.49 16.55 -0.19
C LEU A 460 40.99 16.31 -0.05
N ALA A 461 41.42 15.38 0.82
CA ALA A 461 42.83 14.99 0.93
C ALA A 461 43.37 14.33 -0.35
N ASN A 462 42.50 13.83 -1.24
CA ASN A 462 42.86 13.29 -2.56
C ASN A 462 43.95 12.21 -2.54
N ASN A 463 44.12 11.51 -1.41
CA ASN A 463 45.17 10.52 -1.18
C ASN A 463 44.63 9.08 -1.13
N ALA A 464 43.35 8.89 -1.47
CA ALA A 464 42.74 7.56 -1.54
C ALA A 464 43.48 6.70 -2.58
N PRO A 465 43.86 5.46 -2.20
CA PRO A 465 44.48 4.52 -3.13
C PRO A 465 43.48 4.11 -4.22
N ALA A 466 43.99 3.56 -5.32
CA ALA A 466 43.13 2.98 -6.34
C ALA A 466 42.29 1.84 -5.75
N THR A 467 40.98 1.88 -5.98
CA THR A 467 40.01 0.86 -5.60
C THR A 467 39.29 0.34 -6.85
N THR A 468 38.82 -0.89 -6.79
CA THR A 468 38.12 -1.50 -7.93
C THR A 468 36.68 -0.97 -8.04
N THR A 469 36.10 -1.02 -9.24
CA THR A 469 34.71 -0.60 -9.50
C THR A 469 33.72 -1.36 -8.60
N ASN A 470 33.90 -2.68 -8.44
CA ASN A 470 33.07 -3.48 -7.54
C ASN A 470 33.19 -3.07 -6.06
N GLU A 471 34.39 -2.71 -5.60
CA GLU A 471 34.61 -2.24 -4.23
C GLU A 471 33.96 -0.88 -3.97
N ILE A 472 34.08 0.04 -4.93
CA ILE A 472 33.45 1.37 -4.87
C ILE A 472 31.93 1.24 -4.74
N MET A 473 31.33 0.35 -5.52
CA MET A 473 29.89 0.09 -5.49
C MET A 473 29.42 -0.71 -4.25
N GLN A 474 30.29 -1.02 -3.29
CA GLN A 474 29.92 -1.71 -2.05
C GLN A 474 30.22 -0.87 -0.78
N PRO A 475 29.65 0.34 -0.64
CA PRO A 475 29.85 1.13 0.56
C PRO A 475 29.24 0.42 1.80
N PRO A 476 29.80 0.61 3.00
CA PRO A 476 29.37 -0.08 4.21
C PRO A 476 28.09 0.51 4.78
N ILE A 477 26.94 0.08 4.26
CA ILE A 477 25.63 0.66 4.57
C ILE A 477 24.70 -0.23 5.38
N ASN A 478 25.00 -1.52 5.55
CA ASN A 478 24.09 -2.45 6.23
C ASN A 478 23.83 -2.09 7.70
N ALA A 479 24.70 -1.28 8.32
CA ALA A 479 24.50 -0.77 9.67
C ALA A 479 23.38 0.31 9.77
N MET A 480 22.89 0.83 8.63
CA MET A 480 21.71 1.70 8.60
C MET A 480 20.42 0.91 8.83
N PHE A 481 20.36 -0.38 8.44
CA PHE A 481 19.17 -1.20 8.67
C PHE A 481 18.88 -1.36 10.15
N ASN A 482 17.65 -1.03 10.54
CA ASN A 482 17.26 -0.88 11.93
C ASN A 482 16.26 -1.96 12.35
N PRO A 483 16.56 -2.74 13.42
CA PRO A 483 15.64 -3.73 13.95
C PRO A 483 14.52 -3.13 14.83
N SER A 484 14.57 -1.83 15.11
CA SER A 484 13.60 -1.13 15.96
C SER A 484 12.19 -1.20 15.41
N VAL A 485 11.22 -1.28 16.33
CA VAL A 485 9.80 -1.13 16.06
C VAL A 485 9.30 0.28 16.35
N SER A 486 10.14 1.15 16.93
CA SER A 486 9.76 2.52 17.31
C SER A 486 10.39 3.62 16.45
N GLU A 487 11.29 3.26 15.55
CA GLU A 487 11.93 4.18 14.58
C GLU A 487 12.35 3.39 13.33
N ALA A 488 12.43 4.09 12.20
CA ALA A 488 12.83 3.52 10.91
C ALA A 488 13.67 4.53 10.12
N GLU A 489 14.55 4.03 9.25
CA GLU A 489 15.29 4.81 8.26
C GLU A 489 14.50 4.86 6.97
N TRP A 490 14.47 6.06 6.41
CA TRP A 490 13.75 6.36 5.20
C TRP A 490 14.68 6.99 4.19
N LEU A 491 14.47 6.61 2.94
CA LEU A 491 15.03 7.29 1.80
C LEU A 491 13.96 8.18 1.19
N GLN A 492 14.40 9.31 0.65
CA GLN A 492 13.63 10.13 -0.25
C GLN A 492 14.54 10.63 -1.36
N GLU A 493 14.00 10.74 -2.56
CA GLU A 493 14.77 11.15 -3.72
C GLU A 493 13.92 12.02 -4.64
N TYR A 494 14.48 13.14 -5.04
CA TYR A 494 13.83 14.18 -5.84
C TYR A 494 14.65 14.43 -7.10
N PHE A 495 14.02 14.46 -8.26
CA PHE A 495 14.70 14.60 -9.55
C PHE A 495 14.40 15.96 -10.14
N LEU A 496 15.42 16.82 -10.19
CA LEU A 496 15.26 18.21 -10.59
C LEU A 496 15.96 18.49 -11.93
N PRO A 497 15.44 19.41 -12.75
CA PRO A 497 16.22 20.12 -13.76
C PRO A 497 17.45 20.79 -13.13
N GLY A 498 18.53 20.96 -13.90
CA GLY A 498 19.78 21.51 -13.36
C GLY A 498 19.67 22.95 -12.88
N ASP A 499 18.94 23.80 -13.60
CA ASP A 499 18.71 25.21 -13.26
C ASP A 499 17.94 25.41 -11.96
N GLU A 500 17.15 24.43 -11.53
CA GLU A 500 16.33 24.49 -10.32
C GLU A 500 17.00 23.87 -9.08
N LEU A 501 18.16 23.21 -9.24
CA LEU A 501 18.80 22.44 -8.17
C LEU A 501 19.22 23.30 -6.97
N ASP A 502 19.84 24.45 -7.21
CA ASP A 502 20.35 25.31 -6.13
C ASP A 502 19.22 25.87 -5.24
N GLY A 503 18.20 26.44 -5.88
CA GLY A 503 17.01 26.95 -5.20
C GLY A 503 16.31 25.87 -4.39
N PHE A 504 16.15 24.67 -4.97
CA PHE A 504 15.56 23.53 -4.28
C PHE A 504 16.40 23.09 -3.07
N LEU A 505 17.72 22.98 -3.19
CA LEU A 505 18.59 22.57 -2.07
C LEU A 505 18.56 23.57 -0.91
N ALA A 506 18.49 24.87 -1.19
CA ALA A 506 18.40 25.91 -0.18
C ALA A 506 17.09 25.81 0.62
N GLU A 507 15.95 25.73 -0.08
CA GLU A 507 14.62 25.62 0.55
C GLU A 507 14.43 24.28 1.29
N LEU A 508 14.84 23.17 0.67
CA LEU A 508 14.82 21.86 1.30
C LEU A 508 15.69 21.82 2.56
N GLY A 509 16.89 22.41 2.52
CA GLY A 509 17.76 22.54 3.69
C GLY A 509 17.07 23.26 4.84
N GLN A 510 16.39 24.38 4.55
CA GLN A 510 15.61 25.12 5.54
C GLN A 510 14.42 24.32 6.09
N LEU A 511 13.69 23.60 5.24
CA LEU A 511 12.58 22.75 5.64
C LEU A 511 13.02 21.63 6.58
N LEU A 512 14.13 20.95 6.25
CA LEU A 512 14.71 19.89 7.07
C LEU A 512 15.17 20.42 8.44
N MET A 513 15.80 21.61 8.48
CA MET A 513 16.23 22.25 9.72
C MET A 513 15.05 22.67 10.59
N THR A 514 14.02 23.27 9.99
CA THR A 514 12.77 23.70 10.68
C THR A 514 12.06 22.52 11.32
N ASN A 515 12.05 21.38 10.62
CA ASN A 515 11.46 20.14 11.12
C ASN A 515 12.41 19.32 12.02
N GLY A 516 13.66 19.74 12.21
CA GLY A 516 14.64 19.03 13.04
C GLY A 516 14.94 17.61 12.56
N VAL A 517 14.96 17.40 11.24
CA VAL A 517 15.09 16.07 10.62
C VAL A 517 16.45 15.44 10.96
N PRO A 518 16.48 14.20 11.51
CA PRO A 518 17.71 13.45 11.74
C PRO A 518 18.33 12.90 10.43
N LEU A 519 18.86 13.79 9.59
CA LEU A 519 19.49 13.46 8.31
C LEU A 519 20.82 12.71 8.51
N LEU A 520 20.93 11.50 7.95
CA LEU A 520 22.10 10.62 8.07
C LEU A 520 22.99 10.64 6.82
N ASN A 521 22.41 10.92 5.66
CA ASN A 521 23.11 11.05 4.39
C ASN A 521 22.34 12.00 3.47
N ALA A 522 23.06 12.79 2.67
CA ALA A 522 22.50 13.54 1.56
C ALA A 522 23.51 13.62 0.41
N SER A 523 23.04 13.39 -0.82
CA SER A 523 23.87 13.47 -2.02
C SER A 523 23.05 13.87 -3.25
N VAL A 524 23.69 14.52 -4.22
CA VAL A 524 23.15 14.67 -5.57
C VAL A 524 23.81 13.67 -6.51
N ARG A 525 23.02 13.03 -7.38
CA ARG A 525 23.48 12.14 -8.45
C ARG A 525 22.93 12.63 -9.77
N PHE A 526 23.67 12.42 -10.86
CA PHE A 526 23.19 12.73 -12.18
C PHE A 526 22.50 11.53 -12.82
N VAL A 527 21.38 11.77 -13.48
CA VAL A 527 20.65 10.78 -14.28
C VAL A 527 20.53 11.32 -15.70
N LYS A 528 21.21 10.64 -16.63
CA LYS A 528 21.10 10.93 -18.05
C LYS A 528 19.73 10.48 -18.56
N HIS A 529 19.03 11.36 -19.28
CA HIS A 529 17.81 10.96 -19.96
C HIS A 529 18.12 10.18 -21.23
N ASN A 530 17.39 9.10 -21.44
CA ASN A 530 17.41 8.32 -22.67
C ASN A 530 15.98 8.19 -23.23
N GLN A 531 15.74 8.78 -24.39
CA GLN A 531 14.44 8.76 -25.05
C GLN A 531 14.02 7.34 -25.48
N GLU A 532 14.97 6.45 -25.75
CA GLU A 532 14.70 5.08 -26.20
C GLU A 532 14.26 4.19 -25.04
N THR A 533 14.77 4.39 -23.82
CA THR A 533 14.49 3.48 -22.69
C THR A 533 13.54 4.07 -21.66
N HIS A 534 13.48 5.41 -21.53
CA HIS A 534 12.62 6.11 -20.55
C HIS A 534 11.22 6.41 -21.08
N GLN A 535 10.61 5.45 -21.79
CA GLN A 535 9.29 5.59 -22.39
C GLN A 535 8.14 5.33 -21.40
N SER A 536 8.43 4.72 -20.25
CA SER A 536 7.45 4.44 -19.21
C SER A 536 6.72 5.72 -18.73
N PRO A 537 5.38 5.69 -18.58
CA PRO A 537 4.64 6.81 -17.98
C PRO A 537 5.07 7.12 -16.54
N LEU A 538 5.69 6.15 -15.85
CA LEU A 538 6.16 6.25 -14.47
C LEU A 538 7.68 6.52 -14.39
N SER A 539 8.34 6.87 -15.50
CA SER A 539 9.75 7.25 -15.46
C SER A 539 9.94 8.58 -14.74
N TYR A 540 10.84 8.61 -13.76
CA TYR A 540 11.21 9.82 -13.01
C TYR A 540 12.12 10.76 -13.81
N ALA A 541 12.76 10.27 -14.88
CA ALA A 541 13.64 11.03 -15.77
C ALA A 541 13.05 11.15 -17.18
N ARG A 542 11.75 11.45 -17.29
CA ARG A 542 11.01 11.46 -18.57
C ARG A 542 11.41 12.57 -19.55
N ALA A 543 11.80 13.75 -19.07
CA ALA A 543 11.94 14.93 -19.92
C ALA A 543 13.30 15.62 -19.73
N GLY A 544 14.36 15.01 -20.28
CA GLY A 544 15.72 15.53 -20.20
C GLY A 544 16.45 15.11 -18.92
N ASP A 545 17.73 15.45 -18.85
CA ASP A 545 18.62 15.04 -17.76
C ASP A 545 18.12 15.53 -16.40
N ARG A 546 18.43 14.78 -15.33
CA ARG A 546 17.99 15.07 -13.96
C ARG A 546 19.14 15.03 -12.96
N PHE A 547 19.01 15.85 -11.93
CA PHE A 547 19.83 15.79 -10.73
C PHE A 547 18.98 15.21 -9.59
N ALA A 548 19.31 14.00 -9.17
CA ALA A 548 18.64 13.25 -8.12
C ALA A 548 19.19 13.64 -6.74
N VAL A 549 18.41 14.38 -5.95
CA VAL A 549 18.72 14.73 -4.55
C VAL A 549 18.25 13.60 -3.64
N VAL A 550 19.19 12.83 -3.12
CA VAL A 550 18.94 11.65 -2.28
C VAL A 550 19.12 12.00 -0.82
N LEU A 551 18.12 11.74 0.00
CA LEU A 551 18.15 11.90 1.45
C LEU A 551 18.02 10.53 2.13
N CYS A 552 18.80 10.30 3.18
CA CYS A 552 18.58 9.22 4.14
C CYS A 552 18.40 9.84 5.52
N PHE A 553 17.30 9.56 6.20
CA PHE A 553 17.02 10.10 7.53
C PHE A 553 16.39 9.06 8.44
N ASN A 554 16.51 9.26 9.75
CA ASN A 554 15.83 8.47 10.75
C ASN A 554 14.53 9.16 11.20
N GLN A 555 13.45 8.40 11.30
CA GLN A 555 12.12 8.87 11.70
C GLN A 555 11.62 8.07 12.90
N SER A 556 11.04 8.75 13.89
CA SER A 556 10.27 8.11 14.95
C SER A 556 8.94 7.57 14.39
N LEU A 557 8.52 6.40 14.89
CA LEU A 557 7.21 5.82 14.60
C LEU A 557 6.16 6.16 15.68
N GLU A 558 6.44 7.15 16.54
CA GLU A 558 5.41 7.79 17.36
C GLU A 558 4.41 8.54 16.45
N PRO A 559 3.08 8.43 16.68
CA PRO A 559 2.08 9.00 15.77
C PRO A 559 2.28 10.49 15.42
N SER A 560 2.62 11.33 16.39
CA SER A 560 2.85 12.76 16.14
C SER A 560 4.06 13.04 15.24
N GLU A 561 5.12 12.24 15.37
CA GLU A 561 6.32 12.38 14.54
C GLU A 561 6.10 11.83 13.13
N ILE A 562 5.26 10.80 12.98
CA ILE A 562 4.80 10.32 11.66
C ILE A 562 4.01 11.43 10.94
N ILE A 563 3.05 12.06 11.62
CA ILE A 563 2.24 13.15 11.04
C ILE A 563 3.14 14.31 10.61
N LYS A 564 4.04 14.73 11.50
CA LYS A 564 5.04 15.75 11.19
C LYS A 564 5.87 15.36 9.98
N ALA A 565 6.30 14.10 9.89
CA ALA A 565 7.07 13.60 8.77
C ALA A 565 6.30 13.65 7.45
N LYS A 566 5.06 13.16 7.42
CA LYS A 566 4.19 13.21 6.25
C LYS A 566 4.04 14.63 5.70
N LYS A 567 3.86 15.63 6.58
CA LYS A 567 3.68 17.03 6.18
C LYS A 567 4.91 17.60 5.47
N TRP A 568 6.09 17.53 6.10
CA TRP A 568 7.29 18.10 5.47
C TRP A 568 7.72 17.29 4.25
N LEU A 569 7.48 15.97 4.23
CA LEU A 569 7.76 15.13 3.06
C LEU A 569 6.89 15.54 1.86
N ARG A 570 5.60 15.78 2.10
CA ARG A 570 4.66 16.25 1.07
C ARG A 570 5.04 17.64 0.57
N GLU A 571 5.41 18.56 1.48
CA GLU A 571 5.93 19.88 1.12
C GLU A 571 7.21 19.78 0.26
N ALA A 572 8.14 18.87 0.61
CA ALA A 572 9.33 18.62 -0.20
C ALA A 572 9.04 18.06 -1.59
N GLN A 573 8.05 17.17 -1.71
CA GLN A 573 7.58 16.66 -3.01
C GLN A 573 6.94 17.78 -3.83
N HIS A 574 6.07 18.57 -3.21
CA HIS A 574 5.45 19.73 -3.86
C HIS A 574 6.49 20.73 -4.39
N MET A 575 7.49 21.10 -3.57
CA MET A 575 8.59 21.98 -4.00
C MET A 575 9.34 21.45 -5.23
N ALA A 576 9.58 20.13 -5.31
CA ALA A 576 10.24 19.52 -6.46
C ALA A 576 9.35 19.58 -7.72
N VAL A 577 8.06 19.28 -7.57
CA VAL A 577 7.07 19.28 -8.66
C VAL A 577 6.81 20.69 -9.21
N GLU A 578 6.74 21.70 -8.34
CA GLU A 578 6.62 23.10 -8.75
C GLU A 578 7.76 23.57 -9.65
N ARG A 579 8.93 22.95 -9.52
CA ARG A 579 10.14 23.23 -10.29
C ARG A 579 10.30 22.33 -11.52
N GLY A 580 9.22 21.69 -11.96
CA GLY A 580 9.24 20.77 -13.11
C GLY A 580 10.02 19.47 -12.85
N GLY A 581 10.26 19.16 -11.57
CA GLY A 581 10.87 17.91 -11.14
C GLY A 581 9.87 16.79 -10.85
N SER A 582 10.39 15.66 -10.38
CA SER A 582 9.61 14.50 -9.92
C SER A 582 10.22 13.93 -8.63
N TYR A 583 9.65 12.86 -8.08
CA TYR A 583 10.12 12.23 -6.86
C TYR A 583 10.04 10.71 -6.96
N TYR A 584 10.95 9.99 -6.31
CA TYR A 584 11.07 8.55 -6.52
C TYR A 584 9.92 7.76 -5.87
N LEU A 585 9.13 7.09 -6.71
CA LEU A 585 7.95 6.32 -6.31
C LEU A 585 8.17 5.10 -5.38
N PRO A 586 9.37 4.47 -5.26
CA PRO A 586 9.59 3.37 -4.31
C PRO A 586 9.56 3.75 -2.82
N TYR A 587 9.54 5.05 -2.50
CA TYR A 587 9.61 5.55 -1.12
C TYR A 587 8.22 5.83 -0.51
N GLN A 588 8.14 6.68 0.53
CA GLN A 588 6.85 6.97 1.18
C GLN A 588 5.88 7.67 0.23
N GLN A 589 4.64 7.18 0.18
CA GLN A 589 3.58 7.66 -0.70
C GLN A 589 2.74 8.75 -0.01
N VAL A 590 3.31 9.94 0.18
CA VAL A 590 2.64 11.06 0.87
C VAL A 590 2.21 12.20 -0.05
N SER A 591 2.60 12.13 -1.32
CA SER A 591 2.26 13.13 -2.34
C SER A 591 0.76 13.23 -2.56
N SER A 592 0.31 14.42 -2.95
CA SER A 592 -1.07 14.64 -3.38
C SER A 592 -1.29 14.02 -4.77
N PRO A 593 -2.54 13.63 -5.13
CA PRO A 593 -2.85 13.24 -6.50
C PRO A 593 -2.51 14.34 -7.53
N ASP A 594 -2.71 15.62 -7.20
CA ASP A 594 -2.36 16.74 -8.08
C ASP A 594 -0.85 16.83 -8.35
N ASP A 595 -0.04 16.74 -7.29
CA ASP A 595 1.42 16.72 -7.42
C ASP A 595 1.90 15.47 -8.14
N PHE A 596 1.23 14.33 -7.95
CA PHE A 596 1.51 13.11 -8.71
C PHE A 596 1.24 13.31 -10.20
N ASP A 597 0.08 13.85 -10.58
CA ASP A 597 -0.28 14.09 -11.98
C ASP A 597 0.66 15.09 -12.66
N ARG A 598 1.15 16.08 -11.91
CA ARG A 598 2.15 17.04 -12.39
C ARG A 598 3.54 16.42 -12.52
N ALA A 599 3.95 15.56 -11.59
CA ALA A 599 5.24 14.86 -11.63
C ALA A 599 5.27 13.77 -12.73
N TYR A 600 4.13 13.12 -12.96
CA TYR A 600 3.95 11.98 -13.85
C TYR A 600 2.76 12.21 -14.80
N PRO A 601 2.87 13.19 -15.72
CA PRO A 601 1.75 13.59 -16.58
C PRO A 601 1.25 12.44 -17.45
N ASP A 602 -0.07 12.35 -17.60
CA ASP A 602 -0.78 11.28 -18.32
C ASP A 602 -0.58 9.86 -17.75
N ALA A 603 0.12 9.69 -16.61
CA ALA A 603 0.45 8.36 -16.13
C ALA A 603 -0.80 7.55 -15.80
N GLN A 604 -1.78 8.17 -15.14
CA GLN A 604 -3.06 7.54 -14.87
C GLN A 604 -3.73 7.03 -16.16
N ALA A 605 -3.92 7.90 -17.16
CA ALA A 605 -4.59 7.55 -18.40
C ALA A 605 -3.85 6.45 -19.18
N LYS A 606 -2.52 6.56 -19.32
CA LYS A 606 -1.70 5.59 -20.07
C LYS A 606 -1.62 4.24 -19.37
N VAL A 607 -1.42 4.23 -18.05
CA VAL A 607 -1.41 2.98 -17.27
C VAL A 607 -2.76 2.29 -17.36
N GLN A 608 -3.86 3.03 -17.23
CA GLN A 608 -5.22 2.46 -17.33
C GLN A 608 -5.50 1.88 -18.72
N ALA A 609 -5.18 2.60 -19.79
CA ALA A 609 -5.36 2.13 -21.16
C ALA A 609 -4.60 0.82 -21.40
N LEU A 610 -3.32 0.77 -21.00
CA LEU A 610 -2.52 -0.44 -21.14
C LEU A 610 -3.03 -1.58 -20.25
N LYS A 611 -3.43 -1.31 -19.00
CA LYS A 611 -4.01 -2.33 -18.13
C LYS A 611 -5.28 -2.93 -18.71
N GLN A 612 -6.15 -2.16 -19.36
CA GLN A 612 -7.32 -2.71 -20.05
C GLN A 612 -6.95 -3.70 -21.17
N GLU A 613 -5.79 -3.50 -21.81
CA GLU A 613 -5.29 -4.38 -22.85
C GLU A 613 -4.62 -5.65 -22.29
N VAL A 614 -3.69 -5.50 -21.33
CA VAL A 614 -2.80 -6.59 -20.88
C VAL A 614 -3.25 -7.27 -19.58
N ASP A 615 -4.13 -6.64 -18.80
CA ASP A 615 -4.63 -7.13 -17.51
C ASP A 615 -6.09 -6.68 -17.27
N PRO A 616 -7.05 -7.11 -18.12
CA PRO A 616 -8.44 -6.64 -18.06
C PRO A 616 -9.17 -7.02 -16.76
N GLU A 617 -8.78 -8.13 -16.13
CA GLU A 617 -9.32 -8.58 -14.84
C GLU A 617 -8.66 -7.85 -13.64
N GLY A 618 -7.65 -7.01 -13.91
CA GLY A 618 -6.91 -6.24 -12.92
C GLY A 618 -6.24 -7.12 -11.86
N VAL A 619 -5.61 -8.23 -12.29
CA VAL A 619 -4.92 -9.20 -11.42
C VAL A 619 -3.78 -8.52 -10.68
N PHE A 620 -2.98 -7.70 -11.35
CA PHE A 620 -1.85 -7.01 -10.74
C PHE A 620 -2.26 -5.63 -10.21
N SER A 621 -2.65 -5.56 -8.94
CA SER A 621 -3.03 -4.30 -8.27
C SER A 621 -2.29 -4.13 -6.96
N SER A 622 -1.77 -2.94 -6.71
CA SER A 622 -1.03 -2.58 -5.49
C SER A 622 -1.57 -1.33 -4.82
N GLY A 623 -1.16 -1.09 -3.58
CA GLY A 623 -1.49 0.15 -2.87
C GLY A 623 -0.96 1.43 -3.58
N LEU A 624 0.12 1.33 -4.37
CA LEU A 624 0.56 2.44 -5.23
C LEU A 624 -0.44 2.70 -6.36
N TYR A 625 -0.86 1.63 -7.05
CA TYR A 625 -1.83 1.70 -8.13
C TYR A 625 -3.15 2.29 -7.62
N GLN A 626 -3.66 1.80 -6.49
CA GLN A 626 -4.92 2.29 -5.95
C GLN A 626 -4.91 3.77 -5.57
N LYS A 627 -3.77 4.27 -5.06
CA LYS A 627 -3.65 5.66 -4.65
C LYS A 627 -3.61 6.63 -5.82
N TYR A 628 -2.89 6.30 -6.89
CA TYR A 628 -2.55 7.27 -7.94
C TYR A 628 -3.04 6.92 -9.35
N LEU A 629 -3.28 5.64 -9.64
CA LEU A 629 -3.46 5.15 -11.01
C LEU A 629 -4.82 4.49 -11.25
N ALA A 630 -5.48 3.97 -10.22
CA ALA A 630 -6.79 3.37 -10.33
C ALA A 630 -7.86 4.42 -10.70
N PRO A 631 -8.90 4.03 -11.47
CA PRO A 631 -10.08 4.87 -11.67
C PRO A 631 -10.71 5.24 -10.33
N GLN A 632 -10.86 6.54 -10.06
CA GLN A 632 -11.55 7.02 -8.86
C GLN A 632 -13.05 7.07 -9.17
N THR A 633 -13.79 6.03 -8.82
CA THR A 633 -15.23 5.91 -9.13
C THR A 633 -16.13 6.50 -8.04
N GLU A 634 -15.61 6.64 -6.82
CA GLU A 634 -16.37 7.15 -5.68
C GLU A 634 -16.00 8.60 -5.34
N VAL A 635 -17.03 9.38 -5.03
CA VAL A 635 -16.87 10.77 -4.57
C VAL A 635 -16.24 10.75 -3.18
N ASN A 636 -15.13 11.48 -2.99
CA ASN A 636 -14.60 11.68 -1.65
C ASN A 636 -15.46 12.71 -0.90
N HIS A 637 -16.41 12.21 -0.10
CA HIS A 637 -17.36 13.06 0.61
C HIS A 637 -16.72 13.96 1.67
N PHE A 638 -15.53 13.63 2.22
CA PHE A 638 -14.78 14.55 3.07
C PHE A 638 -14.41 15.81 2.30
N LYS A 639 -13.93 15.68 1.06
CA LYS A 639 -13.57 16.82 0.21
C LYS A 639 -14.78 17.69 -0.10
N VAL A 640 -15.92 17.08 -0.41
CA VAL A 640 -17.17 17.83 -0.66
C VAL A 640 -17.60 18.64 0.55
N ILE A 641 -17.61 18.04 1.76
CA ILE A 641 -18.00 18.77 2.98
C ILE A 641 -17.02 19.88 3.33
N MET A 642 -15.73 19.68 3.07
CA MET A 642 -14.68 20.64 3.41
C MET A 642 -14.45 21.72 2.34
N GLU A 643 -15.12 21.63 1.19
CA GLU A 643 -14.91 22.51 0.03
C GLU A 643 -15.31 23.97 0.29
N SER A 644 -16.37 24.19 1.08
CA SER A 644 -16.91 25.53 1.36
C SER A 644 -17.31 25.68 2.82
N GLU A 645 -17.30 26.92 3.33
CA GLU A 645 -17.81 27.21 4.67
C GLU A 645 -19.32 26.93 4.78
N GLU A 646 -20.07 27.10 3.69
CA GLU A 646 -21.50 26.75 3.62
C GLU A 646 -21.72 25.24 3.88
N ASN A 647 -20.96 24.38 3.20
CA ASN A 647 -21.05 22.92 3.39
C ASN A 647 -20.64 22.52 4.81
N LYS A 648 -19.62 23.15 5.39
CA LYS A 648 -19.21 22.93 6.79
C LYS A 648 -20.30 23.37 7.76
N GLU A 649 -20.88 24.55 7.57
CA GLU A 649 -21.96 25.07 8.41
C GLU A 649 -23.21 24.19 8.36
N GLU A 650 -23.59 23.73 7.17
CA GLU A 650 -24.68 22.79 6.97
C GLU A 650 -24.38 21.45 7.66
N PHE A 651 -23.20 20.85 7.44
CA PHE A 651 -22.80 19.60 8.10
C PHE A 651 -22.66 19.75 9.62
N ALA A 652 -22.28 20.94 10.12
CA ALA A 652 -22.25 21.23 11.56
C ALA A 652 -23.61 21.01 12.22
N GLY A 653 -24.70 21.15 11.47
CA GLY A 653 -26.05 20.80 11.89
C GLY A 653 -26.16 19.35 12.36
N PHE A 654 -25.59 18.38 11.62
CA PHE A 654 -25.53 16.98 12.04
C PHE A 654 -24.77 16.82 13.37
N LEU A 655 -23.60 17.45 13.49
CA LEU A 655 -22.77 17.37 14.70
C LEU A 655 -23.46 17.96 15.93
N LYS A 656 -24.10 19.13 15.77
CA LYS A 656 -24.74 19.90 16.85
C LYS A 656 -26.13 19.37 17.22
N ASN A 657 -26.90 18.95 16.23
CA ASN A 657 -28.29 18.57 16.44
C ASN A 657 -28.43 17.06 16.59
N VAL A 658 -27.77 16.25 15.76
CA VAL A 658 -27.95 14.79 15.73
C VAL A 658 -26.95 14.06 16.62
N LEU A 659 -25.65 14.18 16.32
CA LEU A 659 -24.60 13.38 16.95
C LEU A 659 -24.28 13.85 18.39
N GLN A 660 -24.21 15.16 18.62
CA GLN A 660 -24.00 15.81 19.92
C GLN A 660 -22.79 15.29 20.72
N ARG A 661 -21.76 14.80 20.04
CA ARG A 661 -20.62 14.11 20.67
C ARG A 661 -19.27 14.76 20.42
N VAL A 662 -19.16 15.51 19.33
CA VAL A 662 -17.94 16.21 18.93
C VAL A 662 -18.29 17.67 18.70
N ASP A 663 -17.45 18.57 19.22
CA ASP A 663 -17.54 19.99 18.95
C ASP A 663 -17.24 20.26 17.47
N ALA A 664 -18.14 20.99 16.79
CA ALA A 664 -18.04 21.17 15.34
C ALA A 664 -16.76 21.91 14.93
N ASP A 665 -16.39 22.97 15.65
CA ASP A 665 -15.22 23.79 15.31
C ASP A 665 -13.93 22.98 15.45
N LYS A 666 -13.81 22.20 16.54
CA LYS A 666 -12.68 21.27 16.74
C LYS A 666 -12.66 20.14 15.72
N PHE A 667 -13.82 19.64 15.31
CA PHE A 667 -13.93 18.59 14.31
C PHE A 667 -13.42 19.06 12.94
N PHE A 668 -13.89 20.21 12.47
CA PHE A 668 -13.45 20.74 11.19
C PHE A 668 -11.97 21.14 11.22
N ALA A 669 -11.48 21.74 12.31
CA ALA A 669 -10.05 22.02 12.45
C ALA A 669 -9.19 20.74 12.43
N LEU A 670 -9.68 19.64 13.00
CA LEU A 670 -9.01 18.34 12.92
C LEU A 670 -9.03 17.80 11.48
N LEU A 671 -10.17 17.86 10.78
CA LEU A 671 -10.26 17.42 9.39
C LEU A 671 -9.37 18.23 8.46
N GLU A 672 -9.33 19.56 8.60
CA GLU A 672 -8.43 20.43 7.83
C GLU A 672 -6.99 19.98 8.00
N ASP A 673 -6.57 19.76 9.24
CA ASP A 673 -5.23 19.29 9.55
C ASP A 673 -4.94 17.91 8.93
N ILE A 674 -5.86 16.94 9.04
CA ILE A 674 -5.74 15.59 8.47
C ILE A 674 -5.60 15.63 6.95
N MET A 675 -6.40 16.47 6.30
CA MET A 675 -6.46 16.59 4.84
C MET A 675 -5.23 17.30 4.25
N THR A 676 -4.41 17.98 5.07
CA THR A 676 -3.12 18.50 4.59
C THR A 676 -2.12 17.40 4.19
N TYR A 677 -2.34 16.14 4.60
CA TYR A 677 -1.41 15.04 4.34
C TYR A 677 -2.05 13.69 3.98
N ASN A 678 -3.37 13.64 3.75
CA ASN A 678 -4.10 12.46 3.31
C ASN A 678 -5.17 12.86 2.28
N ASP A 679 -5.44 12.00 1.30
CA ASP A 679 -6.27 12.37 0.14
C ASP A 679 -7.45 11.46 -0.12
N THR A 680 -7.29 10.16 0.15
CA THR A 680 -8.33 9.15 -0.09
C THR A 680 -9.30 9.05 1.09
N HIS A 681 -10.53 8.60 0.84
CA HIS A 681 -11.52 8.35 1.90
C HIS A 681 -10.94 7.46 3.01
N ALA A 682 -10.28 6.36 2.62
CA ALA A 682 -9.68 5.41 3.55
C ALA A 682 -8.57 6.02 4.42
N GLU A 683 -7.67 6.83 3.84
CA GLU A 683 -6.60 7.50 4.61
C GLU A 683 -7.18 8.54 5.58
N ILE A 684 -8.14 9.35 5.14
CA ILE A 684 -8.77 10.39 5.96
C ILE A 684 -9.58 9.75 7.10
N TYR A 685 -10.39 8.74 6.80
CA TYR A 685 -11.18 8.02 7.81
C TYR A 685 -10.29 7.35 8.85
N GLN A 686 -9.26 6.62 8.43
CA GLN A 686 -8.37 5.93 9.36
C GLN A 686 -7.62 6.90 10.27
N GLU A 687 -7.16 8.03 9.74
CA GLU A 687 -6.51 9.07 10.51
C GLU A 687 -7.49 9.79 11.45
N LEU A 688 -8.73 10.02 10.98
CA LEU A 688 -9.80 10.56 11.79
C LEU A 688 -10.06 9.66 13.00
N CYS A 689 -10.25 8.35 12.81
CA CYS A 689 -10.42 7.40 13.90
C CYS A 689 -9.26 7.44 14.92
N ASN A 690 -8.02 7.55 14.43
CA ASN A 690 -6.83 7.61 15.28
C ASN A 690 -6.76 8.91 16.12
N ARG A 691 -7.28 10.02 15.59
CA ARG A 691 -7.15 11.36 16.19
C ARG A 691 -8.44 11.93 16.76
N LEU A 692 -9.58 11.29 16.56
CA LEU A 692 -10.83 11.68 17.17
C LEU A 692 -10.75 11.80 18.71
N PRO A 693 -10.01 10.92 19.43
CA PRO A 693 -9.80 11.07 20.88
C PRO A 693 -9.11 12.39 21.29
N GLU A 694 -8.52 13.14 20.36
CA GLU A 694 -7.90 14.45 20.63
C GLU A 694 -8.94 15.54 20.91
N ILE A 695 -10.13 15.40 20.34
CA ILE A 695 -11.20 16.40 20.37
C ILE A 695 -12.44 15.94 21.13
N MET A 696 -12.55 14.64 21.45
CA MET A 696 -13.65 14.10 22.24
C MET A 696 -13.54 14.46 23.75
N PRO A 697 -14.68 14.61 24.46
CA PRO A 697 -14.70 14.76 25.93
C PRO A 697 -14.12 13.53 26.65
N SER A 698 -13.83 13.65 27.96
CA SER A 698 -13.29 12.55 28.74
C SER A 698 -14.30 11.41 28.98
N ALA A 699 -13.82 10.15 28.94
CA ALA A 699 -14.60 8.91 28.92
C ALA A 699 -15.67 8.70 30.01
N ILE A 700 -15.67 9.49 31.10
CA ILE A 700 -16.68 9.39 32.19
C ILE A 700 -17.90 10.29 31.91
N GLY A 701 -17.73 11.40 31.17
CA GLY A 701 -18.84 12.24 30.71
C GLY A 701 -19.67 11.55 29.61
N ASP A 702 -18.99 10.76 28.78
CA ASP A 702 -19.56 10.07 27.62
C ASP A 702 -20.77 9.20 27.96
N PHE A 703 -20.74 8.39 29.02
CA PHE A 703 -21.83 7.46 29.31
C PHE A 703 -23.17 8.16 29.61
N ARG A 704 -23.14 9.31 30.29
CA ARG A 704 -24.34 10.12 30.55
C ARG A 704 -24.87 10.81 29.30
N HIS A 705 -23.97 11.36 28.48
CA HIS A 705 -24.36 12.05 27.24
C HIS A 705 -24.90 11.08 26.18
N ILE A 706 -24.33 9.87 26.07
CA ILE A 706 -24.82 8.77 25.21
C ILE A 706 -26.26 8.38 25.59
N LEU A 707 -26.52 8.16 26.88
CA LEU A 707 -27.87 7.82 27.33
C LEU A 707 -28.87 8.96 27.07
N SER A 708 -28.44 10.22 27.19
CA SER A 708 -29.31 11.38 26.94
C SER A 708 -29.63 11.60 25.47
N SER A 709 -28.65 11.46 24.56
CA SER A 709 -28.86 11.61 23.11
C SER A 709 -29.71 10.48 22.54
N LEU A 710 -29.46 9.24 22.95
CA LEU A 710 -30.27 8.08 22.56
C LEU A 710 -31.71 8.17 23.10
N SER A 711 -31.90 8.68 24.32
CA SER A 711 -33.23 8.95 24.88
C SER A 711 -33.98 10.04 24.09
N ALA A 712 -33.27 11.08 23.64
CA ALA A 712 -33.83 12.14 22.80
C ALA A 712 -34.28 11.57 21.45
N ILE A 713 -33.44 10.78 20.77
CA ILE A 713 -33.77 10.10 19.50
C ILE A 713 -35.00 9.19 19.66
N LYS A 714 -35.06 8.41 20.74
CA LYS A 714 -36.22 7.55 21.06
C LYS A 714 -37.51 8.33 21.24
N THR A 715 -37.45 9.43 21.99
CA THR A 715 -38.62 10.28 22.23
C THR A 715 -39.07 10.97 20.95
N ASP A 716 -38.12 11.35 20.09
CA ASP A 716 -38.39 11.98 18.81
C ASP A 716 -39.06 11.04 17.83
N LEU A 717 -38.46 9.88 17.54
CA LEU A 717 -39.02 8.90 16.61
C LEU A 717 -40.39 8.37 17.04
N ALA A 718 -40.62 8.20 18.35
CA ALA A 718 -41.94 7.84 18.87
C ALA A 718 -43.00 8.93 18.61
N ARG A 719 -42.60 10.20 18.66
CA ARG A 719 -43.48 11.34 18.32
C ARG A 719 -43.76 11.39 16.82
N GLN A 720 -42.75 11.14 15.99
CA GLN A 720 -42.90 11.07 14.54
C GLN A 720 -43.84 9.93 14.14
N ALA A 721 -43.62 8.72 14.67
CA ALA A 721 -44.49 7.58 14.43
C ALA A 721 -45.95 7.88 14.82
N LYS A 722 -46.19 8.61 15.93
CA LYS A 722 -47.53 9.04 16.31
C LYS A 722 -48.18 10.04 15.36
N ALA A 723 -47.40 10.94 14.79
CA ALA A 723 -47.92 11.94 13.88
C ALA A 723 -48.25 11.38 12.49
N ILE A 724 -47.62 10.27 12.10
CA ILE A 724 -47.79 9.66 10.76
C ILE A 724 -48.79 8.48 10.80
N LEU A 725 -48.91 7.78 11.93
CA LEU A 725 -49.96 6.76 12.09
C LEU A 725 -51.35 7.42 12.23
N PRO A 726 -52.43 6.73 11.82
CA PRO A 726 -53.79 7.27 11.89
C PRO A 726 -54.15 7.72 13.30
N SER A 727 -54.75 8.91 13.45
CA SER A 727 -55.11 9.46 14.76
C SER A 727 -56.11 8.61 15.54
N GLU A 728 -56.85 7.74 14.84
CA GLU A 728 -57.84 6.83 15.42
C GLU A 728 -57.24 5.48 15.86
N MET A 729 -55.98 5.22 15.52
CA MET A 729 -55.27 4.01 15.94
C MET A 729 -54.95 4.11 17.44
N THR A 730 -55.64 3.32 18.26
CA THR A 730 -55.39 3.25 19.72
C THR A 730 -54.73 1.95 20.17
N GLU A 731 -54.78 0.92 19.32
CA GLU A 731 -54.24 -0.41 19.56
C GLU A 731 -53.31 -0.82 18.41
N ILE A 732 -52.20 -1.50 18.73
CA ILE A 732 -51.28 -2.13 17.77
C ILE A 732 -51.21 -3.63 18.10
N ASN A 733 -51.84 -4.45 17.27
CA ASN A 733 -51.77 -5.89 17.39
C ASN A 733 -50.55 -6.42 16.62
N GLY A 734 -49.41 -6.55 17.30
CA GLY A 734 -48.18 -7.08 16.70
C GLY A 734 -47.32 -5.98 16.08
N LEU A 735 -46.06 -5.94 16.51
CA LEU A 735 -45.09 -4.89 16.16
C LEU A 735 -43.76 -5.54 15.78
N VAL A 736 -43.27 -5.27 14.58
CA VAL A 736 -41.94 -5.71 14.13
C VAL A 736 -41.00 -4.49 14.09
N GLU A 737 -39.88 -4.58 14.80
CA GLU A 737 -38.83 -3.55 14.81
C GLU A 737 -37.59 -4.07 14.08
N ILE A 738 -37.26 -3.48 12.93
CA ILE A 738 -36.08 -3.84 12.12
C ILE A 738 -35.01 -2.76 12.28
N GLY A 739 -33.79 -3.19 12.59
CA GLY A 739 -32.60 -2.34 12.71
C GLY A 739 -32.20 -2.01 14.15
N TYR A 740 -33.02 -2.34 15.15
CA TYR A 740 -32.68 -2.14 16.57
C TYR A 740 -33.26 -3.26 17.46
N PRO A 741 -32.62 -3.54 18.62
CA PRO A 741 -33.05 -4.60 19.52
C PRO A 741 -34.25 -4.17 20.40
N ALA A 742 -35.38 -3.80 19.81
CA ALA A 742 -36.60 -3.32 20.48
C ALA A 742 -36.42 -2.06 21.35
N ARG A 743 -35.56 -1.13 20.92
CA ARG A 743 -35.28 0.11 21.65
C ARG A 743 -36.48 1.06 21.63
N PHE A 744 -37.31 1.03 20.58
CA PHE A 744 -38.39 2.00 20.36
C PHE A 744 -39.78 1.51 20.79
N VAL A 745 -39.94 0.21 21.05
CA VAL A 745 -41.17 -0.40 21.58
C VAL A 745 -41.77 0.35 22.76
N GLY A 746 -40.95 0.84 23.70
CA GLY A 746 -41.43 1.62 24.84
C GLY A 746 -42.15 2.92 24.44
N GLY A 747 -41.73 3.56 23.34
CA GLY A 747 -42.40 4.74 22.79
C GLY A 747 -43.77 4.42 22.18
N PHE A 748 -43.90 3.26 21.53
CA PHE A 748 -45.19 2.75 21.06
C PHE A 748 -46.11 2.41 22.23
N LYS A 749 -45.63 1.67 23.24
CA LYS A 749 -46.42 1.33 24.45
C LYS A 749 -46.87 2.54 25.26
N ALA A 750 -46.18 3.68 25.15
CA ALA A 750 -46.58 4.93 25.80
C ALA A 750 -47.75 5.64 25.09
N ASN A 751 -47.99 5.33 23.81
CA ASN A 751 -49.00 6.00 22.99
C ASN A 751 -50.13 5.07 22.52
N TYR A 752 -49.89 3.75 22.49
CA TYR A 752 -50.80 2.74 21.96
C TYR A 752 -50.87 1.53 22.90
N GLN A 753 -52.01 0.85 22.91
CA GLN A 753 -52.14 -0.45 23.54
C GLN A 753 -51.53 -1.52 22.62
N VAL A 754 -50.38 -2.10 22.98
CA VAL A 754 -49.72 -3.14 22.16
C VAL A 754 -50.13 -4.53 22.67
N THR A 755 -50.90 -5.28 21.90
CA THR A 755 -51.57 -6.54 22.35
C THR A 755 -51.08 -7.81 21.65
N GLY A 756 -50.43 -7.70 20.48
CA GLY A 756 -49.85 -8.82 19.74
C GLY A 756 -48.32 -8.97 19.92
N PRO A 757 -47.70 -9.97 19.27
CA PRO A 757 -46.29 -10.29 19.45
C PRO A 757 -45.36 -9.16 19.00
N ILE A 758 -44.35 -8.87 19.81
CA ILE A 758 -43.33 -7.86 19.50
C ILE A 758 -42.06 -8.58 19.05
N VAL A 759 -41.68 -8.37 17.79
CA VAL A 759 -40.52 -9.01 17.15
C VAL A 759 -39.43 -7.98 16.96
N ALA A 760 -38.21 -8.26 17.42
CA ALA A 760 -37.05 -7.41 17.18
C ALA A 760 -36.09 -8.10 16.21
N ILE A 761 -35.70 -7.40 15.15
CA ILE A 761 -34.82 -7.89 14.08
C ILE A 761 -33.58 -7.00 14.03
N HIS A 762 -32.42 -7.57 14.35
CA HIS A 762 -31.17 -6.80 14.47
C HIS A 762 -29.93 -7.66 14.14
N GLU A 763 -28.86 -7.02 13.65
CA GLU A 763 -27.64 -7.69 13.15
C GLU A 763 -26.89 -8.50 14.22
N ASN A 764 -26.83 -7.99 15.45
CA ASN A 764 -25.95 -8.47 16.50
C ASN A 764 -26.74 -8.88 17.73
N ASP A 765 -26.32 -9.96 18.39
CA ASP A 765 -26.94 -10.39 19.65
C ASP A 765 -26.99 -9.21 20.64
N PRO A 766 -28.13 -9.00 21.34
CA PRO A 766 -28.30 -7.79 22.13
C PRO A 766 -27.29 -7.70 23.27
N SER A 767 -26.65 -6.54 23.38
CA SER A 767 -25.61 -6.25 24.36
C SER A 767 -26.16 -5.96 25.76
N LEU A 768 -25.29 -5.93 26.78
CA LEU A 768 -25.66 -5.53 28.15
C LEU A 768 -26.20 -4.09 28.19
N THR A 769 -25.70 -3.22 27.32
CA THR A 769 -26.18 -1.83 27.17
C THR A 769 -27.59 -1.78 26.60
N ASP A 770 -27.96 -2.68 25.69
CA ASP A 770 -29.33 -2.78 25.17
C ASP A 770 -30.31 -3.15 26.29
N TYR A 771 -29.93 -4.10 27.16
CA TYR A 771 -30.74 -4.47 28.33
C TYR A 771 -31.05 -3.30 29.26
N ILE A 772 -30.08 -2.41 29.47
CA ILE A 772 -30.26 -1.23 30.34
C ILE A 772 -31.22 -0.23 29.68
N GLN A 773 -31.19 -0.11 28.35
CA GLN A 773 -32.00 0.85 27.59
C GLN A 773 -33.43 0.38 27.30
N THR A 774 -33.63 -0.93 27.12
CA THR A 774 -34.95 -1.51 26.86
C THR A 774 -35.72 -1.83 28.14
N GLY A 775 -35.02 -1.96 29.28
CA GLY A 775 -35.59 -2.42 30.55
C GLY A 775 -35.66 -3.95 30.65
N TYR A 776 -35.77 -4.45 31.89
CA TYR A 776 -35.92 -5.88 32.20
C TYR A 776 -37.29 -6.19 32.85
N PRO A 777 -38.00 -7.26 32.45
CA PRO A 777 -37.73 -8.11 31.28
C PRO A 777 -37.86 -7.31 29.98
N ARG A 778 -37.21 -7.80 28.90
CA ARG A 778 -37.20 -7.09 27.60
C ARG A 778 -38.63 -6.90 27.09
N PRO A 779 -38.88 -5.83 26.32
CA PRO A 779 -40.24 -5.52 25.87
C PRO A 779 -40.70 -6.33 24.65
N ASN A 780 -39.85 -7.21 24.09
CA ASN A 780 -40.12 -8.03 22.91
C ASN A 780 -40.28 -9.53 23.24
N ASP A 781 -41.06 -10.23 22.42
CA ASP A 781 -41.41 -11.65 22.57
C ASP A 781 -40.52 -12.56 21.71
N ASP A 782 -40.05 -12.05 20.56
CA ASP A 782 -39.16 -12.75 19.62
C ASP A 782 -37.97 -11.87 19.24
N TYR A 783 -36.80 -12.48 19.07
CA TYR A 783 -35.57 -11.83 18.62
C TYR A 783 -34.99 -12.61 17.45
N ARG A 784 -34.76 -11.91 16.33
CA ARG A 784 -34.23 -12.49 15.10
C ARG A 784 -33.02 -11.73 14.60
N LYS A 785 -32.12 -12.44 13.92
CA LYS A 785 -30.91 -11.86 13.35
C LYS A 785 -31.18 -11.27 11.98
N LEU A 786 -30.72 -10.04 11.73
CA LEU A 786 -30.72 -9.42 10.40
C LEU A 786 -29.44 -9.79 9.65
N ASP A 787 -29.59 -10.34 8.43
CA ASP A 787 -28.52 -10.44 7.44
C ASP A 787 -28.81 -9.42 6.35
N TYR A 788 -27.98 -8.36 6.24
CA TYR A 788 -28.17 -7.31 5.24
C TYR A 788 -28.09 -7.82 3.80
N ASN A 789 -27.42 -8.94 3.54
CA ASN A 789 -27.35 -9.51 2.20
C ASN A 789 -28.57 -10.36 1.86
N LYS A 790 -29.38 -10.76 2.84
CA LYS A 790 -30.62 -11.53 2.68
C LYS A 790 -31.67 -11.10 3.70
N PRO A 791 -32.10 -9.82 3.66
CA PRO A 791 -32.91 -9.23 4.73
C PRO A 791 -34.30 -9.88 4.83
N HIS A 792 -34.83 -10.42 3.72
CA HIS A 792 -36.13 -11.09 3.67
C HIS A 792 -36.22 -12.34 4.57
N LEU A 793 -35.09 -13.04 4.80
CA LEU A 793 -35.07 -14.26 5.62
C LEU A 793 -35.43 -13.99 7.09
N ALA A 794 -35.21 -12.78 7.59
CA ALA A 794 -35.59 -12.43 8.96
C ALA A 794 -37.12 -12.40 9.16
N LEU A 795 -37.87 -12.15 8.08
CA LEU A 795 -39.32 -12.07 8.06
C LEU A 795 -40.00 -13.39 7.61
N ALA A 796 -39.27 -14.25 6.89
CA ALA A 796 -39.82 -15.47 6.27
C ALA A 796 -40.62 -16.37 7.21
N ASP A 797 -40.16 -16.56 8.45
CA ASP A 797 -40.84 -17.43 9.44
C ASP A 797 -41.89 -16.69 10.28
N LEU A 798 -42.21 -15.42 9.98
CA LEU A 798 -43.33 -14.74 10.63
C LEU A 798 -44.65 -15.14 9.96
N PRO A 799 -45.75 -15.32 10.70
CA PRO A 799 -47.04 -15.64 10.09
C PRO A 799 -47.51 -14.50 9.16
N GLU A 800 -48.27 -14.86 8.13
CA GLU A 800 -48.98 -13.88 7.30
C GLU A 800 -49.99 -13.10 8.15
N ASP A 801 -50.20 -11.82 7.83
CA ASP A 801 -51.15 -10.94 8.53
C ASP A 801 -50.95 -10.98 10.07
N SER A 802 -49.71 -10.91 10.52
CA SER A 802 -49.33 -11.06 11.94
C SER A 802 -48.98 -9.75 12.64
N ALA A 803 -48.67 -8.69 11.90
CA ALA A 803 -48.31 -7.39 12.46
C ALA A 803 -49.17 -6.24 11.90
N ASP A 804 -49.54 -5.32 12.77
CA ASP A 804 -50.19 -4.06 12.37
C ASP A 804 -49.16 -2.99 12.02
N VAL A 805 -47.96 -3.06 12.61
CA VAL A 805 -46.87 -2.12 12.35
C VAL A 805 -45.55 -2.86 12.16
N ILE A 806 -44.85 -2.55 11.06
CA ILE A 806 -43.46 -2.92 10.84
C ILE A 806 -42.65 -1.64 10.72
N THR A 807 -41.54 -1.53 11.44
CA THR A 807 -40.63 -0.39 11.36
C THR A 807 -39.30 -0.83 10.76
N CYS A 808 -38.75 -0.05 9.83
CA CYS A 808 -37.41 -0.22 9.28
C CYS A 808 -36.58 1.03 9.58
N TYR A 809 -35.82 0.97 10.67
CA TYR A 809 -35.01 2.10 11.12
C TYR A 809 -33.61 2.13 10.53
N VAL A 810 -33.13 0.98 10.03
CA VAL A 810 -31.84 0.92 9.35
C VAL A 810 -31.92 1.56 7.96
N GLY A 811 -33.11 1.57 7.34
CA GLY A 811 -33.31 2.09 5.99
C GLY A 811 -33.05 1.03 4.92
N LEU A 812 -33.66 1.22 3.75
CA LEU A 812 -33.53 0.31 2.62
C LEU A 812 -32.22 0.51 1.86
N HIS A 813 -31.56 1.66 2.00
CA HIS A 813 -30.26 1.94 1.37
C HIS A 813 -29.13 0.97 1.79
N HIS A 814 -29.27 0.22 2.89
CA HIS A 814 -28.31 -0.82 3.26
C HIS A 814 -28.60 -2.18 2.62
N PHE A 815 -29.72 -2.36 1.92
CA PHE A 815 -30.10 -3.63 1.30
C PHE A 815 -29.66 -3.70 -0.16
N PRO A 816 -29.29 -4.90 -0.66
CA PRO A 816 -29.01 -5.10 -2.08
C PRO A 816 -30.25 -4.88 -2.95
N ASP A 817 -30.07 -4.23 -4.10
CA ASP A 817 -31.17 -3.89 -5.03
C ASP A 817 -31.91 -5.17 -5.49
N ASP A 818 -31.20 -6.28 -5.67
CA ASP A 818 -31.73 -7.59 -6.06
C ASP A 818 -32.49 -8.34 -4.94
N GLU A 819 -32.38 -7.88 -3.69
CA GLU A 819 -33.04 -8.46 -2.52
C GLU A 819 -34.26 -7.64 -2.04
N LEU A 820 -34.42 -6.42 -2.55
CA LEU A 820 -35.53 -5.53 -2.18
C LEU A 820 -36.90 -6.14 -2.53
N GLU A 821 -37.03 -6.79 -3.68
CA GLU A 821 -38.27 -7.47 -4.09
C GLU A 821 -38.71 -8.51 -3.07
N ALA A 822 -37.81 -9.42 -2.72
CA ALA A 822 -38.08 -10.49 -1.76
C ALA A 822 -38.42 -9.90 -0.39
N PHE A 823 -37.67 -8.87 0.05
CA PHE A 823 -37.91 -8.22 1.32
C PHE A 823 -39.27 -7.52 1.38
N LEU A 824 -39.62 -6.73 0.38
CA LEU A 824 -40.89 -6.00 0.35
C LEU A 824 -42.09 -6.94 0.21
N THR A 825 -41.92 -8.06 -0.51
CA THR A 825 -42.92 -9.13 -0.57
C THR A 825 -43.21 -9.71 0.82
N GLU A 826 -42.16 -9.98 1.60
CA GLU A 826 -42.30 -10.47 2.98
C GLU A 826 -42.89 -9.40 3.91
N VAL A 827 -42.50 -8.14 3.79
CA VAL A 827 -43.11 -7.02 4.54
C VAL A 827 -44.62 -6.97 4.28
N ARG A 828 -45.04 -7.03 3.01
CA ARG A 828 -46.45 -7.06 2.62
C ARG A 828 -47.19 -8.27 3.17
N ARG A 829 -46.56 -9.46 3.14
CA ARG A 829 -47.15 -10.70 3.65
C ARG A 829 -47.39 -10.62 5.16
N VAL A 830 -46.41 -10.13 5.91
CA VAL A 830 -46.47 -10.05 7.38
C VAL A 830 -47.46 -8.98 7.86
N LEU A 831 -47.58 -7.86 7.14
CA LEU A 831 -48.52 -6.80 7.48
C LEU A 831 -49.97 -7.24 7.29
N ARG A 832 -50.85 -6.90 8.23
CA ARG A 832 -52.31 -7.01 8.04
C ARG A 832 -52.82 -6.00 7.05
N GLU A 833 -54.01 -6.24 6.49
CA GLU A 833 -54.73 -5.20 5.74
C GLU A 833 -54.96 -3.95 6.60
N GLY A 834 -54.63 -2.77 6.06
CA GLY A 834 -54.58 -1.52 6.81
C GLY A 834 -53.37 -1.38 7.73
N GLY A 835 -52.45 -2.34 7.75
CA GLY A 835 -51.20 -2.28 8.51
C GLY A 835 -50.17 -1.34 7.88
N HIS A 836 -49.29 -0.80 8.70
CA HIS A 836 -48.35 0.26 8.35
C HIS A 836 -46.89 -0.22 8.36
N PHE A 837 -46.16 0.06 7.28
CA PHE A 837 -44.72 0.00 7.20
C PHE A 837 -44.12 1.39 7.40
N LEU A 838 -43.43 1.61 8.53
CA LEU A 838 -42.72 2.85 8.82
C LEU A 838 -41.28 2.72 8.36
N LEU A 839 -40.91 3.43 7.30
CA LEU A 839 -39.56 3.48 6.76
C LEU A 839 -38.86 4.76 7.22
N VAL A 840 -37.64 4.62 7.77
CA VAL A 840 -36.73 5.73 8.00
C VAL A 840 -35.59 5.64 6.99
N ASP A 841 -35.46 6.64 6.13
CA ASP A 841 -34.40 6.68 5.12
C ASP A 841 -34.01 8.12 4.76
N HIS A 842 -32.85 8.27 4.12
CA HIS A 842 -32.32 9.55 3.68
C HIS A 842 -33.00 10.00 2.38
N ASP A 843 -33.58 11.19 2.39
CA ASP A 843 -34.16 11.81 1.19
C ASP A 843 -33.13 12.66 0.46
N VAL A 844 -32.23 11.98 -0.25
CA VAL A 844 -31.13 12.61 -1.01
C VAL A 844 -31.58 13.09 -2.39
N GLU A 845 -30.94 14.11 -2.93
CA GLU A 845 -31.14 14.59 -4.30
C GLU A 845 -29.92 14.25 -5.17
N TYR A 846 -30.15 13.78 -6.40
CA TYR A 846 -29.06 13.39 -7.30
C TYR A 846 -28.27 14.61 -7.77
N GLY A 847 -26.93 14.54 -7.65
CA GLY A 847 -26.03 15.60 -8.11
C GLY A 847 -25.91 16.79 -7.16
N GLU A 848 -26.55 16.73 -5.98
CA GLU A 848 -26.45 17.75 -4.94
C GLU A 848 -25.59 17.30 -3.76
N THR A 849 -25.15 18.27 -2.95
CA THR A 849 -24.38 18.05 -1.70
C THR A 849 -25.09 17.14 -0.71
N SER A 850 -26.43 17.03 -0.76
CA SER A 850 -27.25 16.21 0.13
C SER A 850 -26.86 14.72 0.16
N MET A 851 -26.41 14.16 -0.96
CA MET A 851 -25.85 12.81 -1.01
C MET A 851 -24.59 12.69 -0.14
N SER A 852 -23.67 13.65 -0.29
CA SER A 852 -22.44 13.71 0.51
C SER A 852 -22.72 13.95 1.99
N MET A 853 -23.76 14.72 2.32
CA MET A 853 -24.21 14.90 3.71
C MET A 853 -24.64 13.58 4.35
N ALA A 854 -25.42 12.76 3.63
CA ALA A 854 -25.84 11.43 4.11
C ALA A 854 -24.64 10.49 4.28
N HIS A 855 -23.76 10.38 3.27
CA HIS A 855 -22.54 9.58 3.38
C HIS A 855 -21.66 10.01 4.56
N MET A 856 -21.43 11.32 4.73
CA MET A 856 -20.58 11.83 5.80
C MET A 856 -21.20 11.67 7.18
N ALA A 857 -22.52 11.73 7.31
CA ALA A 857 -23.19 11.42 8.57
C ALA A 857 -22.89 9.98 9.03
N HIS A 858 -22.96 9.02 8.11
CA HIS A 858 -22.61 7.61 8.36
C HIS A 858 -21.12 7.43 8.65
N THR A 859 -20.24 7.99 7.81
CA THR A 859 -18.79 7.92 8.00
C THR A 859 -18.35 8.50 9.36
N VAL A 860 -18.87 9.67 9.76
CA VAL A 860 -18.53 10.26 11.05
C VAL A 860 -19.12 9.46 12.20
N PHE A 861 -20.33 8.92 12.05
CA PHE A 861 -20.93 8.03 13.04
C PHE A 861 -20.06 6.78 13.26
N ASN A 862 -19.62 6.13 12.18
CA ASN A 862 -18.72 4.97 12.20
C ASN A 862 -17.39 5.29 12.89
N ALA A 863 -16.78 6.44 12.57
CA ALA A 863 -15.53 6.86 13.22
C ALA A 863 -15.70 7.07 14.73
N VAL A 864 -16.83 7.63 15.14
CA VAL A 864 -17.15 7.91 16.55
C VAL A 864 -17.50 6.63 17.34
N THR A 865 -18.13 5.65 16.70
CA THR A 865 -18.47 4.35 17.30
C THR A 865 -17.30 3.36 17.28
N GLY A 866 -16.24 3.67 16.53
CA GLY A 866 -15.03 2.87 16.46
C GLY A 866 -15.10 1.73 15.43
N ALA A 867 -15.93 1.86 14.40
CA ALA A 867 -15.97 0.93 13.28
C ALA A 867 -14.61 0.90 12.57
N SER A 868 -14.18 -0.30 12.20
CA SER A 868 -12.94 -0.53 11.47
C SER A 868 -13.00 0.07 10.07
N LEU A 869 -11.83 0.37 9.48
CA LEU A 869 -11.75 0.79 8.08
C LEU A 869 -12.38 -0.22 7.12
N LYS A 870 -12.29 -1.52 7.45
CA LYS A 870 -12.90 -2.59 6.64
C LYS A 870 -14.42 -2.49 6.64
N GLU A 871 -15.03 -2.26 7.80
CA GLU A 871 -16.48 -2.05 7.92
C GLU A 871 -16.91 -0.81 7.13
N GLU A 872 -16.21 0.32 7.29
CA GLU A 872 -16.49 1.56 6.54
C GLU A 872 -16.44 1.37 5.02
N MET A 873 -15.41 0.69 4.51
CA MET A 873 -15.20 0.50 3.07
C MET A 873 -16.11 -0.57 2.46
N THR A 874 -16.73 -1.43 3.26
CA THR A 874 -17.63 -2.49 2.77
C THR A 874 -19.10 -2.24 3.10
N GLU A 875 -19.40 -1.16 3.82
CA GLU A 875 -20.75 -0.76 4.13
C GLU A 875 -21.48 -0.32 2.86
N ARG A 876 -22.63 -0.95 2.61
CA ARG A 876 -23.51 -0.58 1.49
C ARG A 876 -24.31 0.67 1.85
N ARG A 877 -24.29 1.66 0.96
CA ARG A 877 -25.00 2.95 1.09
C ARG A 877 -25.69 3.34 -0.21
N ASN A 878 -26.74 2.62 -0.59
CA ASN A 878 -27.55 2.85 -1.78
C ASN A 878 -28.56 3.97 -1.55
N PHE A 879 -28.11 5.17 -1.19
CA PHE A 879 -29.03 6.29 -0.95
C PHE A 879 -29.80 6.65 -2.24
N ARG A 880 -31.09 6.97 -2.08
CA ARG A 880 -32.02 7.31 -3.16
C ARG A 880 -32.96 8.42 -2.70
N PRO A 881 -33.47 9.27 -3.61
CA PRO A 881 -34.54 10.20 -3.26
C PRO A 881 -35.76 9.46 -2.75
N MET A 882 -36.52 10.03 -1.81
CA MET A 882 -37.68 9.32 -1.28
C MET A 882 -38.77 9.10 -2.34
N SER A 883 -38.80 9.89 -3.42
CA SER A 883 -39.67 9.62 -4.57
C SER A 883 -39.40 8.24 -5.20
N HIS A 884 -38.14 7.78 -5.19
CA HIS A 884 -37.78 6.44 -5.65
C HIS A 884 -38.34 5.37 -4.72
N TRP A 885 -38.12 5.51 -3.40
CA TRP A 885 -38.66 4.57 -2.41
C TRP A 885 -40.18 4.52 -2.47
N LYS A 886 -40.86 5.67 -2.63
CA LYS A 886 -42.32 5.72 -2.80
C LYS A 886 -42.78 4.86 -3.98
N ALA A 887 -42.19 5.07 -5.16
CA ALA A 887 -42.54 4.34 -6.36
C ALA A 887 -42.30 2.82 -6.21
N LEU A 888 -41.17 2.44 -5.62
CA LEU A 888 -40.83 1.03 -5.40
C LEU A 888 -41.83 0.35 -4.45
N LEU A 889 -42.17 0.99 -3.32
CA LEU A 889 -43.10 0.39 -2.36
C LEU A 889 -44.52 0.29 -2.92
N GLU A 890 -44.96 1.27 -3.73
CA GLU A 890 -46.23 1.23 -4.45
C GLU A 890 -46.30 0.06 -5.44
N GLU A 891 -45.21 -0.22 -6.16
CA GLU A 891 -45.11 -1.37 -7.09
C GLU A 891 -45.33 -2.70 -6.36
N TYR A 892 -44.81 -2.83 -5.13
CA TYR A 892 -45.03 -3.99 -4.27
C TYR A 892 -46.29 -3.88 -3.40
N GLY A 893 -47.24 -3.02 -3.80
CA GLY A 893 -48.59 -2.94 -3.24
C GLY A 893 -48.69 -2.26 -1.88
N LEU A 894 -47.62 -1.64 -1.38
CA LEU A 894 -47.65 -0.80 -0.19
C LEU A 894 -47.94 0.65 -0.63
N GLY A 895 -49.20 1.06 -0.51
CA GLY A 895 -49.64 2.38 -0.93
C GLY A 895 -49.06 3.47 -0.03
N TYR A 896 -48.73 4.62 -0.62
CA TYR A 896 -48.36 5.80 0.15
C TYR A 896 -49.63 6.41 0.77
N GLU A 897 -49.93 6.07 2.02
CA GLU A 897 -51.05 6.66 2.76
C GLU A 897 -50.54 7.90 3.51
N VAL A 898 -50.88 9.08 3.01
CA VAL A 898 -50.88 10.28 3.85
C VAL A 898 -52.11 11.14 3.49
N GLU A 899 -53.22 10.96 4.21
CA GLU A 899 -54.16 12.08 4.46
C GLU A 899 -53.59 12.89 5.64
N GLY A 900 -52.57 13.69 5.36
CA GLY A 900 -51.84 14.49 6.33
C GLY A 900 -50.70 15.24 5.63
N PRO A 901 -50.18 16.37 6.17
CA PRO A 901 -49.11 17.09 5.51
C PRO A 901 -47.91 16.16 5.31
N ASP A 902 -47.19 16.30 4.18
CA ASP A 902 -45.76 15.97 4.12
C ASP A 902 -45.14 16.72 5.30
N VAL A 903 -45.05 16.10 6.48
CA VAL A 903 -44.38 16.74 7.60
C VAL A 903 -42.91 16.61 7.22
N PRO A 904 -42.18 17.71 7.01
CA PRO A 904 -40.74 17.65 6.97
C PRO A 904 -40.28 17.25 8.37
N MET A 905 -40.28 15.94 8.64
CA MET A 905 -39.80 15.31 9.86
C MET A 905 -38.27 15.21 9.87
N ILE A 906 -37.61 15.95 8.98
CA ILE A 906 -36.18 16.19 9.06
C ILE A 906 -35.98 17.01 10.32
N ARG A 907 -35.18 16.50 11.25
CA ARG A 907 -34.86 17.21 12.47
C ARG A 907 -34.32 18.59 12.09
N GLU A 908 -34.79 19.65 12.76
CA GLU A 908 -34.37 21.00 12.42
C GLU A 908 -32.83 21.12 12.45
N GLY A 909 -32.25 21.46 11.30
CA GLY A 909 -30.81 21.51 11.09
C GLY A 909 -30.11 20.15 11.00
N ASP A 910 -30.78 19.06 10.60
CA ASP A 910 -30.15 17.81 10.17
C ASP A 910 -29.93 17.79 8.64
N PRO A 911 -28.68 17.95 8.19
CA PRO A 911 -28.34 18.03 6.77
C PRO A 911 -28.41 16.69 6.05
N SER A 912 -28.49 15.58 6.79
CA SER A 912 -28.58 14.24 6.19
C SER A 912 -29.97 13.93 5.63
N ARG A 913 -30.97 14.79 5.89
CA ARG A 913 -32.37 14.66 5.43
C ARG A 913 -32.98 13.29 5.77
N ASN A 914 -32.60 12.72 6.90
CA ASN A 914 -33.15 11.44 7.36
C ASN A 914 -34.60 11.63 7.80
N ARG A 915 -35.55 10.93 7.17
CA ARG A 915 -36.99 11.15 7.39
C ARG A 915 -37.77 9.85 7.56
N MET A 916 -38.77 9.88 8.44
CA MET A 916 -39.74 8.80 8.60
C MET A 916 -40.93 8.98 7.66
N VAL A 917 -41.34 7.92 6.98
CA VAL A 917 -42.53 7.85 6.12
C VAL A 917 -43.32 6.57 6.42
N SER A 918 -44.63 6.60 6.21
CA SER A 918 -45.53 5.45 6.41
C SER A 918 -46.10 4.99 5.08
N PHE A 919 -46.15 3.67 4.90
CA PHE A 919 -46.76 2.99 3.77
C PHE A 919 -47.76 1.96 4.26
N VAL A 920 -48.83 1.73 3.50
CA VAL A 920 -49.97 0.95 3.98
C VAL A 920 -50.30 -0.19 3.05
N LYS A 921 -50.57 -1.35 3.62
CA LYS A 921 -51.17 -2.46 2.88
C LYS A 921 -52.65 -2.14 2.66
N PRO A 922 -53.10 -1.78 1.43
CA PRO A 922 -54.47 -1.33 1.19
C PRO A 922 -55.46 -2.46 1.49
N LYS A 923 -56.64 -2.10 2.00
CA LYS A 923 -57.76 -3.02 2.18
C LYS A 923 -58.29 -3.47 0.82
N LEU A 924 -58.60 -4.76 0.67
CA LEU A 924 -59.02 -5.36 -0.60
C LEU A 924 -60.27 -4.68 -1.24
N GLU A 925 -61.11 -4.02 -0.43
CA GLU A 925 -62.37 -3.41 -0.87
C GLU A 925 -62.21 -2.12 -1.72
N LEU A 926 -61.03 -1.49 -1.76
CA LEU A 926 -60.85 -0.17 -2.42
C LEU A 926 -60.46 -0.22 -3.91
N GLN A 927 -60.37 -1.40 -4.53
CA GLN A 927 -60.05 -1.52 -5.96
C GLN A 927 -61.27 -1.61 -6.89
N LEU A 928 -62.49 -1.80 -6.36
CA LEU A 928 -63.70 -1.91 -7.20
C LEU A 928 -64.34 -0.55 -7.55
N ASP A 929 -64.11 0.52 -6.78
CA ASP A 929 -64.81 1.80 -6.96
C ASP A 929 -64.09 2.84 -7.83
N LYS A 930 -62.81 2.63 -8.20
CA LYS A 930 -62.11 3.54 -9.14
C LYS A 930 -62.32 3.20 -10.62
N GLY A 931 -63.08 2.15 -10.94
CA GLY A 931 -63.33 1.68 -12.31
C GLY A 931 -64.66 2.09 -12.95
N LEU A 932 -65.58 2.71 -12.22
CA LEU A 932 -66.97 2.92 -12.68
C LEU A 932 -67.52 4.32 -12.35
N SER A 933 -66.81 5.37 -12.72
CA SER A 933 -67.39 6.73 -12.74
C SER A 933 -66.60 7.65 -13.68
N SER A 934 -66.88 7.57 -14.99
CA SER A 934 -67.15 8.74 -15.85
C SER A 934 -67.06 8.39 -17.34
N SER A 935 -68.19 8.05 -17.96
CA SER A 935 -68.49 8.47 -19.34
C SER A 935 -69.97 8.27 -19.65
N ALA A 936 -70.76 9.36 -19.64
CA ALA A 936 -71.68 9.70 -20.72
C ALA A 936 -72.47 10.98 -20.40
N ASN A 937 -72.16 12.01 -21.19
CA ASN A 937 -73.00 13.13 -21.63
C ASN A 937 -73.50 14.14 -20.59
N ASP A 938 -72.91 15.34 -20.64
CA ASP A 938 -73.70 16.45 -21.19
C ASP A 938 -72.85 17.46 -21.96
N LYS A 939 -73.52 18.11 -22.91
CA LYS A 939 -72.99 18.90 -24.02
C LYS A 939 -72.68 20.37 -23.67
N ASP A 940 -71.83 20.96 -24.52
CA ASP A 940 -71.73 22.36 -24.95
C ASP A 940 -71.49 23.46 -23.89
N ASP A 941 -70.35 24.18 -23.98
CA ASP A 941 -70.24 25.53 -24.60
C ASP A 941 -69.09 26.43 -24.02
N TYR A 942 -68.36 27.09 -24.94
CA TYR A 942 -67.41 28.25 -24.85
C TYR A 942 -66.11 28.13 -23.99
N GLU A 943 -64.88 28.07 -24.55
CA GLU A 943 -64.05 29.06 -25.30
C GLU A 943 -63.00 29.85 -24.46
N HIS A 944 -61.76 29.83 -25.00
CA HIS A 944 -60.56 30.67 -24.79
C HIS A 944 -59.47 30.25 -23.76
N GLY A 945 -58.31 29.82 -24.30
CA GLY A 945 -57.06 29.41 -23.62
C GLY A 945 -56.05 30.56 -23.38
N PRO A 946 -54.70 30.36 -23.46
CA PRO A 946 -53.92 29.12 -23.62
C PRO A 946 -52.89 28.85 -22.49
N HIS A 947 -52.67 27.58 -22.20
CA HIS A 947 -51.50 27.06 -21.49
C HIS A 947 -50.41 26.62 -22.48
N ALA A 948 -49.15 26.96 -22.21
CA ALA A 948 -47.98 26.29 -22.77
C ALA A 948 -47.29 25.50 -21.64
N LYS A 949 -47.48 24.17 -21.61
CA LYS A 949 -46.59 23.23 -20.91
C LYS A 949 -45.67 22.61 -21.95
N ARG A 950 -44.37 22.79 -21.75
CA ARG A 950 -43.31 22.02 -22.41
C ARG A 950 -43.23 20.66 -21.75
N ASP A 951 -43.33 19.62 -22.55
CA ASP A 951 -43.16 18.22 -22.15
C ASP A 951 -41.77 17.75 -22.61
N PHE A 952 -40.97 17.30 -21.65
CA PHE A 952 -39.68 16.64 -21.87
C PHE A 952 -39.86 15.17 -21.57
N ARG A 953 -39.94 14.34 -22.62
CA ARG A 953 -39.52 12.93 -22.65
C ARG A 953 -39.44 12.46 -24.11
N LYS A 954 -38.22 12.38 -24.64
CA LYS A 954 -37.88 11.59 -25.83
C LYS A 954 -37.01 10.43 -25.37
N GLU A 955 -37.64 9.28 -25.12
CA GLU A 955 -36.96 7.99 -25.25
C GLU A 955 -37.42 7.35 -26.56
N LYS A 956 -36.45 7.01 -27.41
CA LYS A 956 -36.68 6.38 -28.71
C LYS A 956 -37.12 4.94 -28.51
N GLN A 957 -38.38 4.63 -28.84
CA GLN A 957 -38.85 3.26 -29.03
C GLN A 957 -38.23 2.66 -30.30
N ILE A 958 -37.53 1.52 -30.16
CA ILE A 958 -37.16 0.64 -31.27
C ILE A 958 -38.36 -0.29 -31.52
N LYS A 959 -38.99 -0.18 -32.69
CA LYS A 959 -40.02 -1.13 -33.15
C LYS A 959 -39.37 -2.29 -33.90
N VAL A 960 -39.47 -3.50 -33.35
CA VAL A 960 -39.14 -4.75 -34.06
C VAL A 960 -40.42 -5.28 -34.71
N VAL A 961 -40.42 -5.46 -36.02
CA VAL A 961 -41.50 -6.14 -36.76
C VAL A 961 -40.95 -7.45 -37.29
N VAL A 962 -41.52 -8.57 -36.85
CA VAL A 962 -41.23 -9.91 -37.37
C VAL A 962 -42.24 -10.22 -38.48
N VAL A 963 -41.76 -10.51 -39.68
CA VAL A 963 -42.58 -11.03 -40.78
C VAL A 963 -42.15 -12.48 -41.03
N GLU A 964 -43.08 -13.42 -40.86
CA GLU A 964 -42.88 -14.82 -41.25
C GLU A 964 -43.35 -15.03 -42.69
N GLU A 965 -42.42 -15.38 -43.59
CA GLU A 965 -42.76 -15.95 -44.90
C GLU A 965 -42.56 -17.46 -44.90
N SER A 966 -43.60 -18.15 -45.36
CA SER A 966 -43.68 -19.61 -45.46
C SER A 966 -43.14 -20.08 -46.81
N THR A 967 -42.06 -20.87 -46.82
CA THR A 967 -41.76 -21.78 -47.94
C THR A 967 -41.17 -23.10 -47.46
N ALA A 968 -41.61 -24.19 -48.07
CA ALA A 968 -41.28 -25.57 -47.71
C ALA A 968 -39.83 -25.95 -48.08
N SER A 969 -38.96 -26.06 -47.09
CA SER A 969 -37.97 -27.14 -46.89
C SER A 969 -37.07 -26.79 -45.71
N ASN A 970 -36.64 -27.80 -44.94
CA ASN A 970 -35.96 -27.66 -43.66
C ASN A 970 -34.64 -26.86 -43.72
N SER A 971 -34.70 -25.57 -43.38
CA SER A 971 -33.75 -24.86 -42.50
C SER A 971 -34.21 -23.40 -42.31
N LYS A 972 -34.68 -23.02 -41.12
CA LYS A 972 -34.98 -21.60 -40.81
C LYS A 972 -33.66 -20.85 -40.58
N LYS A 973 -33.27 -19.99 -41.52
CA LYS A 973 -32.32 -18.88 -41.30
C LYS A 973 -33.14 -17.61 -41.09
N THR A 974 -33.08 -17.02 -39.90
CA THR A 974 -33.65 -15.69 -39.63
C THR A 974 -32.60 -14.65 -40.01
N ALA A 975 -32.86 -13.85 -41.04
CA ALA A 975 -32.05 -12.68 -41.37
C ALA A 975 -32.68 -11.43 -40.73
N VAL A 976 -31.93 -10.72 -39.89
CA VAL A 976 -32.33 -9.43 -39.34
C VAL A 976 -31.68 -8.34 -40.19
N THR A 977 -32.49 -7.46 -40.81
CA THR A 977 -31.98 -6.28 -41.50
C THR A 977 -32.38 -5.03 -40.72
N VAL A 978 -31.38 -4.29 -40.23
CA VAL A 978 -31.58 -2.98 -39.57
C VAL A 978 -31.53 -1.90 -40.65
N LYS A 979 -32.65 -1.20 -40.90
CA LYS A 979 -32.64 0.06 -41.66
C LYS A 979 -32.39 1.22 -40.70
N LYS A 980 -31.38 2.04 -41.01
CA LYS A 980 -31.07 3.29 -40.32
C LYS A 980 -31.67 4.41 -41.17
N ASP A 981 -32.59 5.19 -40.62
CA ASP A 981 -33.03 6.43 -41.27
C ASP A 981 -31.93 7.50 -41.06
N GLU A 982 -31.38 7.99 -42.17
CA GLU A 982 -30.45 9.12 -42.23
C GLU A 982 -31.22 10.44 -42.38
N ASP A 983 -30.79 11.47 -41.64
CA ASP A 983 -30.87 12.86 -42.10
C ASP A 983 -29.55 13.59 -41.73
N HIS A 984 -28.84 13.97 -42.80
CA HIS A 984 -27.82 15.01 -42.99
C HIS A 984 -26.34 14.92 -42.49
N GLN A 985 -25.48 14.60 -43.49
CA GLN A 985 -24.27 15.28 -44.01
C GLN A 985 -22.95 15.37 -43.19
N ASP A 986 -21.96 14.54 -43.58
CA ASP A 986 -20.65 14.87 -44.24
C ASP A 986 -19.50 14.82 -43.19
N LYS A 987 -18.34 14.12 -43.31
CA LYS A 987 -17.52 13.61 -44.43
C LYS A 987 -16.38 12.69 -43.93
N HIS A 988 -16.03 11.65 -44.71
CA HIS A 988 -14.77 10.83 -44.78
C HIS A 988 -14.30 10.05 -43.52
N GLU A 989 -13.71 8.84 -43.53
CA GLU A 989 -13.36 7.77 -44.50
C GLU A 989 -12.87 6.53 -43.69
N GLY A 990 -13.10 5.28 -44.20
CA GLY A 990 -12.46 3.96 -43.89
C GLY A 990 -12.33 3.48 -42.41
N GLU A 991 -12.51 2.23 -41.99
CA GLU A 991 -12.26 0.91 -42.57
C GLU A 991 -13.08 -0.16 -41.78
N LYS A 992 -13.39 -1.31 -42.39
CA LYS A 992 -14.16 -2.42 -41.79
C LYS A 992 -13.26 -3.63 -41.50
N VAL A 993 -13.44 -4.27 -40.34
CA VAL A 993 -12.91 -5.61 -40.01
C VAL A 993 -14.05 -6.49 -39.45
N PRO A 994 -14.17 -7.79 -39.80
CA PRO A 994 -15.28 -8.66 -39.38
C PRO A 994 -14.99 -9.41 -38.07
N VAL A 995 -16.03 -9.74 -37.29
CA VAL A 995 -15.95 -10.62 -36.12
C VAL A 995 -16.88 -11.83 -36.31
N GLU A 996 -16.32 -13.03 -36.19
CA GLU A 996 -17.02 -14.32 -36.11
C GLU A 996 -17.49 -14.59 -34.67
N VAL A 997 -18.69 -15.17 -34.51
CA VAL A 997 -19.21 -15.62 -33.21
C VAL A 997 -19.47 -17.13 -33.25
N GLY A 998 -18.76 -17.86 -32.39
CA GLY A 998 -18.86 -19.30 -32.19
C GLY A 998 -20.07 -19.75 -31.36
N GLN A 999 -20.52 -20.98 -31.62
CA GLN A 999 -21.72 -21.63 -31.09
C GLN A 999 -21.57 -22.14 -29.65
N TRP A 1000 -22.63 -22.05 -28.85
CA TRP A 1000 -22.81 -22.82 -27.61
C TRP A 1000 -24.03 -23.75 -27.69
N ARG A 1001 -23.84 -25.01 -27.24
CA ARG A 1001 -24.85 -26.08 -27.20
C ARG A 1001 -25.46 -26.22 -25.80
N ASN A 1002 -26.78 -26.36 -25.76
CA ASN A 1002 -27.58 -26.74 -24.59
C ASN A 1002 -27.44 -28.24 -24.24
N SER A 1003 -27.58 -28.57 -22.96
CA SER A 1003 -28.29 -29.78 -22.53
C SER A 1003 -28.86 -29.64 -21.11
N GLU A 1004 -30.17 -29.75 -20.97
CA GLU A 1004 -30.87 -30.07 -19.73
C GLU A 1004 -30.85 -31.59 -19.48
N SER A 1005 -30.77 -32.01 -18.21
CA SER A 1005 -31.72 -33.01 -17.64
C SER A 1005 -31.47 -33.23 -16.14
N SER A 1006 -32.54 -33.11 -15.36
CA SER A 1006 -32.68 -33.45 -13.95
C SER A 1006 -33.01 -34.93 -13.71
N ALA A 1007 -32.48 -35.58 -12.65
CA ALA A 1007 -33.24 -36.52 -11.79
C ALA A 1007 -32.40 -37.13 -10.61
N LYS A 1008 -32.90 -36.86 -9.40
CA LYS A 1008 -33.17 -37.76 -8.25
C LYS A 1008 -32.08 -38.68 -7.60
N LEU A 1009 -32.02 -38.50 -6.27
CA LEU A 1009 -32.08 -39.49 -5.17
C LEU A 1009 -30.81 -40.19 -4.63
N SER A 1010 -30.57 -39.89 -3.35
CA SER A 1010 -30.39 -40.80 -2.20
C SER A 1010 -28.99 -40.95 -1.57
N ARG A 1011 -29.05 -40.92 -0.23
CA ARG A 1011 -28.01 -41.14 0.78
C ARG A 1011 -27.45 -42.56 0.73
N ASP A 1012 -26.15 -42.72 0.99
CA ASP A 1012 -25.56 -43.48 2.10
C ASP A 1012 -24.10 -43.88 1.81
N GLY A 1013 -23.28 -43.97 2.86
CA GLY A 1013 -22.18 -44.94 2.93
C GLY A 1013 -20.74 -44.42 2.94
N HIS A 1014 -20.14 -44.41 4.13
CA HIS A 1014 -18.70 -44.35 4.38
C HIS A 1014 -17.89 -45.49 3.72
N TRP A 1015 -16.60 -45.22 3.42
CA TRP A 1015 -15.36 -45.94 3.83
C TRP A 1015 -14.27 -45.97 2.74
N GLY A 1016 -13.03 -45.68 3.14
CA GLY A 1016 -11.90 -46.59 2.86
C GLY A 1016 -10.87 -46.22 1.77
N ALA A 1017 -9.79 -45.58 2.20
CA ALA A 1017 -8.37 -45.95 2.01
C ALA A 1017 -7.85 -46.60 0.69
N ALA A 1018 -6.83 -45.93 0.13
CA ALA A 1018 -5.52 -46.44 -0.33
C ALA A 1018 -5.44 -47.72 -1.21
N SER A 1019 -4.81 -47.61 -2.40
CA SER A 1019 -3.41 -48.02 -2.62
C SER A 1019 -3.00 -48.14 -4.12
N LYS A 1020 -1.76 -47.67 -4.38
CA LYS A 1020 -0.67 -48.26 -5.19
C LYS A 1020 -0.87 -48.83 -6.62
N ARG A 1021 0.04 -48.33 -7.49
CA ARG A 1021 0.88 -49.02 -8.53
C ARG A 1021 0.11 -49.58 -9.75
N SER A 1022 0.61 -49.58 -10.99
CA SER A 1022 1.96 -49.50 -11.57
C SER A 1022 1.90 -49.53 -13.11
N ILE A 1023 2.86 -48.85 -13.76
CA ILE A 1023 3.69 -49.29 -14.92
C ILE A 1023 3.00 -49.60 -16.28
N THR A 1024 3.38 -48.87 -17.32
CA THR A 1024 4.21 -49.27 -18.52
C THR A 1024 4.27 -48.06 -19.48
N SER A 1025 5.41 -47.38 -19.65
CA SER A 1025 6.40 -47.59 -20.74
C SER A 1025 5.82 -47.72 -22.16
N ASP A 1026 6.05 -46.72 -23.02
CA ASP A 1026 6.73 -46.99 -24.29
C ASP A 1026 7.35 -45.73 -24.94
N GLN A 1027 8.49 -45.97 -25.57
CA GLN A 1027 9.38 -44.99 -26.20
C GLN A 1027 9.00 -44.69 -27.65
N ARG A 1028 9.52 -43.56 -28.15
CA ARG A 1028 10.29 -43.35 -29.42
C ARG A 1028 9.75 -42.29 -30.39
N THR A 1029 10.50 -41.17 -30.42
CA THR A 1029 11.16 -40.53 -31.58
C THR A 1029 10.36 -40.27 -32.87
N GLN A 1030 10.27 -39.00 -33.27
CA GLN A 1030 10.97 -38.41 -34.43
C GLN A 1030 10.47 -36.97 -34.72
N GLU A 1031 11.40 -36.01 -34.68
CA GLU A 1031 11.35 -34.73 -35.42
C GLU A 1031 11.79 -34.96 -36.90
N PRO A 1032 11.88 -33.93 -37.77
CA PRO A 1032 10.95 -32.84 -38.10
C PRO A 1032 10.76 -32.74 -39.63
N THR A 1033 9.86 -31.87 -40.15
CA THR A 1033 10.07 -31.00 -41.34
C THR A 1033 8.78 -30.21 -41.73
N PRO A 1034 8.91 -29.09 -42.49
CA PRO A 1034 8.08 -27.88 -42.38
C PRO A 1034 7.20 -27.60 -43.62
N VAL A 1035 6.13 -26.81 -43.46
CA VAL A 1035 5.47 -25.96 -44.50
C VAL A 1035 4.68 -24.87 -43.74
N SER A 1036 5.14 -23.62 -43.68
CA SER A 1036 4.81 -22.47 -44.54
C SER A 1036 3.33 -22.04 -44.59
N THR A 1037 3.15 -20.74 -44.31
CA THR A 1037 2.20 -19.77 -44.89
C THR A 1037 0.71 -19.81 -44.50
N ALA A 1038 0.34 -18.79 -43.71
CA ALA A 1038 -0.53 -17.67 -44.10
C ALA A 1038 -1.87 -17.50 -43.33
N THR A 1039 -1.96 -16.34 -42.66
CA THR A 1039 -3.12 -15.42 -42.55
C THR A 1039 -4.45 -15.96 -42.02
N CYS A 1040 -4.77 -15.64 -40.77
CA CYS A 1040 -5.73 -14.59 -40.38
C CYS A 1040 -5.54 -14.26 -38.90
#